data_AF-A0A498KGT2-F1
#
_entry.id   AF-A0A498KGT2-F1
#
_cell.length_a   1.000
_cell.length_b   1.000
_cell.length_c   1.000
_cell.angle_alpha   90.00
_cell.angle_beta   90.00
_cell.angle_gamma   90.00
#
_symmetry.space_group_name_H-M   'P 1'
#
loop_
_entity.id
_entity.type
_entity.pdbx_description
1 polymer ?
#
loop_
_entity_poly.entity_id
_entity_poly.type
_entity_poly.pdbx_seq_one_letter_code
_entity_poly.pdbx_strand_id
1 'polypeptide(L)'
;MQTPPTLALRSPHTLDTPLLLSLSLKTSLSLSKTPERPDAMSQRGRGRGRHSEPSCGSDAPSFNRGGGGGARGRGRNAGATQLFQSESGPRHGGPGVVAAPTAAQAPSPAPLAQTPVPRGPAPAQASSSSAPLPAEAPLICAMEQKLTLTAPPPSSSKAVRFPARPGYGKVGEKVQVRANHFLVEVAARDLHHYDVSITPEVASKKINREVIKQLLKLYKESHLGKRIPAYDGMKSIYTAGPLPFASKEFVVQLAEREGSSAAAGSRRRDREFKVTLKLASKPDLYSLQQFLRSQQHELPQDAIQVLDVVLRAKPSENYTVVGRSFFAIQLGKKGDLGDGLEYWRGFYQSLRPTQFGLSLNIDVSARAFYESILVTEFVKKLLNYRELSRPLPDHDRLKVKKALKGVKVKLSYRENRSYKITGVSVEPLSKLTFTLEDQSRTSVVQYYRERYNIVLRDVAMPALQSGSDSKPVYLPMELCSIVAGQRYTRKLNERQVTALLRATCQRPGERQRSIVEMGKHNRYNEDDLIQQFGMNISQDMALVNARVLPPPTLKYHDTGREKSENPRMGQWNMINKKMVNGGRVDFWACVNFSRLDPSFNFRFCEDLVNMCNSKGVHFHPQPLIPHQSAHPGQIERVLRDIHKMSSKKIEEIGHKGKPLQLLIIILPDVTGSYGMIKRICETELGIVSQCCQPKAASKLSKQYLENLSLKINVKVGGRNTVLIDAIQRRIPHVSDIPTIIFGADVTHPQPGEDSSPSIAAVVASMDWPEVTKYRGIVSAQAHREEIIQDLYSVKQDPNRGPVAGGMIREHFRAFRQATGRKPERIIFFRDGVSEGQFSQVLLYEMDAIRKACQSLQEGYLPPVTFVVVQKRHHTRLFPTDQRKTDRSGNIQPGTVVDTQICHPTEFDFYLNSHAGIQGTSRPAHYHVLFDENRFTPDALQMLTNNLCYTYARCTRSVSIVPPAYYAHLAAFRARYYIEGEYSDGGSTTGSTAGVSGGARFRALPEIKENVKEVMFYC
;
A
#
# COMPACT_ATOMS: atom_id res chain seq x y z
N MET A 1 -27.72 46.23 25.98
CA MET A 1 -28.31 45.88 24.67
C MET A 1 -27.14 45.71 23.69
N GLN A 2 -26.55 44.54 23.45
CA GLN A 2 -26.95 43.13 23.64
C GLN A 2 -28.11 42.65 22.76
N THR A 3 -27.75 42.03 21.64
CA THR A 3 -28.38 40.89 20.95
C THR A 3 -27.31 40.22 20.04
N PRO A 4 -27.43 38.95 19.62
CA PRO A 4 -26.28 38.04 19.68
C PRO A 4 -25.67 37.57 18.32
N PRO A 5 -24.43 37.05 18.32
CA PRO A 5 -23.79 36.43 17.16
C PRO A 5 -24.29 35.00 16.88
N THR A 6 -24.44 34.64 15.60
CA THR A 6 -24.96 33.34 15.15
C THR A 6 -23.88 32.23 15.19
N LEU A 7 -24.21 31.09 15.82
CA LEU A 7 -23.32 29.93 15.91
C LEU A 7 -23.37 29.05 14.65
N ALA A 8 -22.27 29.00 13.89
CA ALA A 8 -22.12 28.08 12.77
C ALA A 8 -21.75 26.66 13.25
N LEU A 9 -22.67 25.70 13.03
CA LEU A 9 -22.49 24.29 13.41
C LEU A 9 -21.40 23.60 12.58
N ARG A 10 -20.25 23.30 13.19
CA ARG A 10 -19.22 22.44 12.59
C ARG A 10 -19.53 20.96 12.80
N SER A 11 -19.86 20.25 11.72
CA SER A 11 -20.00 18.80 11.67
C SER A 11 -18.63 18.08 11.78
N PRO A 12 -18.36 17.26 12.80
CA PRO A 12 -17.07 16.58 12.96
C PRO A 12 -17.01 15.27 12.15
N HIS A 13 -16.79 15.37 10.84
CA HIS A 13 -16.47 14.19 10.00
C HIS A 13 -15.06 13.67 10.30
N THR A 14 -14.96 12.72 11.24
CA THR A 14 -13.68 12.07 11.59
C THR A 14 -13.23 11.10 10.50
N LEU A 15 -12.23 11.48 9.70
CA LEU A 15 -11.58 10.67 8.67
C LEU A 15 -10.74 9.53 9.28
N ASP A 16 -11.40 8.51 9.81
CA ASP A 16 -10.80 7.36 10.52
C ASP A 16 -10.16 6.34 9.54
N THR A 17 -9.21 6.80 8.71
CA THR A 17 -8.43 5.97 7.79
C THR A 17 -7.56 4.95 8.56
N PRO A 18 -7.59 3.65 8.23
CA PRO A 18 -6.85 2.62 8.94
C PRO A 18 -5.35 2.64 8.59
N LEU A 19 -4.60 3.58 9.19
CA LEU A 19 -3.16 3.78 9.00
C LEU A 19 -2.33 2.62 9.58
N LEU A 20 -2.24 1.54 8.81
CA LEU A 20 -1.31 0.42 9.04
C LEU A 20 0.09 0.82 8.55
N LEU A 21 1.10 0.58 9.41
CA LEU A 21 2.51 0.99 9.24
C LEU A 21 3.05 0.82 7.80
N SER A 22 3.63 1.91 7.28
CA SER A 22 4.14 2.05 5.91
C SER A 22 5.45 1.29 5.66
N LEU A 23 5.34 -0.04 5.51
CA LEU A 23 6.47 -0.95 5.27
C LEU A 23 6.19 -1.82 4.03
N SER A 24 6.23 -1.18 2.86
CA SER A 24 6.29 -1.90 1.58
C SER A 24 7.65 -2.61 1.43
N LEU A 25 7.65 -3.77 0.80
CA LEU A 25 8.74 -4.73 0.88
C LEU A 25 10.02 -4.29 0.16
N LYS A 26 11.17 -4.45 0.84
CA LYS A 26 12.51 -4.60 0.23
C LYS A 26 12.62 -5.93 -0.55
N THR A 27 11.74 -6.19 -1.52
CA THR A 27 11.77 -7.40 -2.39
C THR A 27 12.82 -7.29 -3.50
N SER A 28 14.07 -7.11 -3.09
CA SER A 28 15.27 -7.28 -3.93
C SER A 28 16.43 -7.92 -3.15
N LEU A 29 16.12 -8.72 -2.12
CA LEU A 29 17.07 -9.54 -1.38
C LEU A 29 16.79 -11.01 -1.66
N SER A 30 17.69 -11.65 -2.41
CA SER A 30 17.71 -13.10 -2.61
C SER A 30 18.17 -13.80 -1.32
N LEU A 31 17.22 -14.12 -0.44
CA LEU A 31 17.48 -14.93 0.75
C LEU A 31 17.49 -16.42 0.41
N SER A 32 18.55 -16.85 -0.29
CA SER A 32 18.88 -18.25 -0.47
C SER A 32 19.45 -18.84 0.84
N LYS A 33 18.58 -19.36 1.70
CA LYS A 33 18.94 -20.31 2.76
C LYS A 33 17.89 -21.40 2.91
N THR A 34 18.30 -22.63 2.62
CA THR A 34 17.71 -23.83 3.21
C THR A 34 17.95 -23.85 4.72
N PRO A 35 17.02 -24.36 5.53
CA PRO A 35 17.27 -24.66 6.94
C PRO A 35 17.70 -26.12 7.10
N GLU A 36 18.95 -26.34 7.52
CA GLU A 36 19.36 -27.62 8.09
C GLU A 36 18.80 -27.76 9.52
N ARG A 37 18.67 -29.00 10.00
CA ARG A 37 18.18 -29.28 11.36
C ARG A 37 19.29 -29.02 12.38
N PRO A 38 18.99 -28.42 13.54
CA PRO A 38 19.92 -28.38 14.67
C PRO A 38 19.74 -29.64 15.53
N ASP A 39 20.64 -30.61 15.39
CA ASP A 39 20.83 -31.66 16.40
C ASP A 39 21.64 -31.12 17.60
N ALA A 40 21.58 -31.84 18.72
CA ALA A 40 21.92 -31.28 20.03
C ALA A 40 23.43 -31.13 20.30
N MET A 41 23.81 -30.03 20.97
CA MET A 41 25.10 -29.94 21.66
C MET A 41 25.06 -30.70 23.00
N SER A 42 25.85 -31.77 23.11
CA SER A 42 26.37 -32.23 24.40
C SER A 42 27.66 -31.47 24.76
N GLN A 43 28.25 -31.74 25.94
CA GLN A 43 29.25 -30.85 26.55
C GLN A 43 30.72 -31.29 26.36
N ARG A 44 31.63 -30.33 26.61
CA ARG A 44 33.05 -30.48 27.04
C ARG A 44 34.06 -31.00 26.01
N GLY A 45 35.33 -30.74 26.29
CA GLY A 45 36.47 -31.47 25.70
C GLY A 45 37.45 -30.65 24.85
N ARG A 46 38.39 -29.93 25.48
CA ARG A 46 39.71 -29.70 24.85
C ARG A 46 40.64 -30.82 25.28
N GLY A 47 41.34 -31.46 24.35
CA GLY A 47 42.37 -32.46 24.65
C GLY A 47 43.25 -32.75 23.44
N ARG A 48 44.57 -32.72 23.62
CA ARG A 48 45.56 -33.21 22.65
C ARG A 48 46.02 -34.61 23.09
N GLY A 49 46.29 -35.50 22.15
CA GLY A 49 46.91 -36.80 22.38
C GLY A 49 47.60 -37.31 21.09
N ARG A 50 48.58 -38.19 21.24
CA ARG A 50 49.35 -38.83 20.14
C ARG A 50 49.35 -40.36 20.33
N HIS A 51 49.83 -41.07 19.31
CA HIS A 51 50.19 -42.51 19.31
C HIS A 51 48.98 -43.48 19.29
N SER A 52 49.02 -44.63 18.62
CA SER A 52 50.01 -45.13 17.63
C SER A 52 49.43 -46.27 16.76
N GLU A 53 50.10 -46.54 15.64
CA GLU A 53 50.10 -47.82 14.88
C GLU A 53 50.69 -48.99 15.73
N PRO A 54 50.74 -50.29 15.30
CA PRO A 54 50.63 -50.80 13.92
C PRO A 54 49.93 -52.17 13.70
N SER A 55 50.00 -52.67 12.45
CA SER A 55 50.20 -54.11 12.07
C SER A 55 49.02 -55.11 12.17
N CYS A 56 48.93 -56.20 11.39
CA CYS A 56 49.32 -56.54 10.01
C CYS A 56 48.78 -57.95 9.64
N GLY A 57 48.50 -58.23 8.36
CA GLY A 57 48.33 -59.59 7.79
C GLY A 57 47.04 -60.35 8.15
N SER A 58 46.73 -61.52 7.54
CA SER A 58 47.22 -62.08 6.25
C SER A 58 46.39 -63.32 5.83
N ASP A 59 45.99 -63.34 4.55
CA ASP A 59 45.62 -64.44 3.63
C ASP A 59 45.11 -65.84 4.06
N ALA A 60 44.16 -66.34 3.22
CA ALA A 60 43.95 -67.74 2.80
C ALA A 60 43.26 -68.76 3.77
N PRO A 61 42.78 -69.95 3.30
CA PRO A 61 41.97 -70.18 2.08
C PRO A 61 40.81 -71.23 2.21
N SER A 62 40.07 -71.42 1.10
CA SER A 62 39.51 -72.70 0.57
C SER A 62 38.19 -73.38 1.06
N PHE A 63 37.34 -73.67 0.04
CA PHE A 63 36.49 -74.86 -0.23
C PHE A 63 35.26 -75.32 0.60
N ASN A 64 34.07 -74.93 0.10
CA ASN A 64 33.11 -75.77 -0.67
C ASN A 64 32.01 -76.67 -0.02
N ARG A 65 30.94 -76.86 -0.82
CA ARG A 65 29.75 -77.74 -0.76
C ARG A 65 28.58 -77.37 0.20
N GLY A 66 27.31 -77.42 -0.26
CA GLY A 66 26.83 -77.61 -1.64
C GLY A 66 25.32 -77.87 -1.83
N GLY A 67 24.88 -77.92 -3.09
CA GLY A 67 23.53 -78.32 -3.56
C GLY A 67 22.63 -77.16 -4.04
N GLY A 68 21.98 -77.19 -5.22
CA GLY A 68 22.13 -78.11 -6.37
C GLY A 68 21.03 -77.96 -7.46
N GLY A 69 21.37 -78.18 -8.75
CA GLY A 69 20.47 -78.44 -9.91
C GLY A 69 19.55 -77.29 -10.42
N GLY A 70 19.22 -77.10 -11.71
CA GLY A 70 19.59 -77.74 -12.98
C GLY A 70 18.63 -78.86 -13.46
N ALA A 71 18.27 -79.06 -14.74
CA ALA A 71 18.36 -78.30 -16.01
C ALA A 71 17.62 -79.09 -17.15
N ARG A 72 17.17 -78.46 -18.26
CA ARG A 72 16.80 -79.00 -19.63
C ARG A 72 15.78 -78.06 -20.33
N GLY A 73 15.68 -77.92 -21.67
CA GLY A 73 16.58 -78.32 -22.77
C GLY A 73 15.88 -78.59 -24.14
N ARG A 74 16.34 -77.94 -25.23
CA ARG A 74 15.94 -78.08 -26.68
C ARG A 74 14.52 -77.57 -27.07
N GLY A 75 14.22 -77.13 -28.30
CA GLY A 75 15.07 -76.72 -29.44
C GLY A 75 14.76 -77.37 -30.81
N ARG A 76 14.34 -76.60 -31.83
CA ARG A 76 14.37 -76.95 -33.28
C ARG A 76 14.27 -75.69 -34.18
N ASN A 77 14.65 -75.77 -35.46
CA ASN A 77 14.92 -74.60 -36.33
C ASN A 77 14.79 -74.90 -37.86
N ALA A 78 14.28 -73.94 -38.65
CA ALA A 78 14.34 -73.76 -40.12
C ALA A 78 13.63 -72.41 -40.46
N GLY A 79 13.92 -71.60 -41.49
CA GLY A 79 14.91 -71.65 -42.59
C GLY A 79 14.23 -71.67 -43.98
N ALA A 80 14.60 -70.88 -45.00
CA ALA A 80 15.46 -69.68 -45.13
C ALA A 80 15.31 -69.05 -46.54
N THR A 81 15.60 -67.75 -46.74
CA THR A 81 16.16 -67.15 -48.01
C THR A 81 16.61 -65.69 -47.82
N GLN A 82 17.44 -65.16 -48.75
CA GLN A 82 18.02 -63.80 -48.76
C GLN A 82 17.98 -63.17 -50.17
N LEU A 83 18.23 -61.85 -50.28
CA LEU A 83 19.12 -61.26 -51.31
C LEU A 83 19.58 -59.83 -50.95
N PHE A 84 20.56 -59.28 -51.69
CA PHE A 84 21.34 -58.06 -51.39
C PHE A 84 20.98 -56.84 -52.28
N GLN A 85 21.23 -55.60 -51.82
CA GLN A 85 22.27 -54.67 -52.35
C GLN A 85 22.23 -53.26 -51.68
N SER A 86 22.94 -52.25 -52.22
CA SER A 86 23.66 -51.22 -51.42
C SER A 86 23.76 -49.80 -52.00
N GLU A 87 24.29 -48.87 -51.18
CA GLU A 87 24.95 -47.56 -51.48
C GLU A 87 24.18 -46.24 -51.77
N SER A 88 24.65 -45.19 -51.06
CA SER A 88 24.73 -43.76 -51.47
C SER A 88 23.46 -42.86 -51.53
N GLY A 89 23.65 -41.52 -51.44
CA GLY A 89 22.65 -40.48 -51.79
C GLY A 89 22.34 -39.38 -50.73
N PRO A 90 22.56 -38.07 -51.02
CA PRO A 90 22.22 -36.95 -50.11
C PRO A 90 21.44 -35.75 -50.72
N ARG A 91 20.84 -34.92 -49.84
CA ARG A 91 20.46 -33.48 -49.98
C ARG A 91 19.34 -33.01 -50.96
N HIS A 92 18.61 -31.99 -50.49
CA HIS A 92 17.93 -30.85 -51.18
C HIS A 92 17.23 -31.02 -52.56
N GLY A 93 15.99 -30.48 -52.68
CA GLY A 93 15.48 -29.98 -53.96
C GLY A 93 13.95 -29.77 -54.07
N GLY A 94 13.55 -28.76 -54.83
CA GLY A 94 12.30 -28.66 -55.63
C GLY A 94 12.70 -28.08 -57.00
N PRO A 95 11.84 -27.40 -57.80
CA PRO A 95 10.37 -27.30 -57.74
C PRO A 95 9.65 -27.41 -59.13
N GLY A 96 8.30 -27.50 -59.14
CA GLY A 96 7.43 -26.70 -60.04
C GLY A 96 6.91 -27.23 -61.40
N VAL A 97 5.71 -26.73 -61.75
CA VAL A 97 5.11 -26.46 -63.10
C VAL A 97 4.87 -27.64 -64.09
N VAL A 98 3.93 -27.63 -65.07
CA VAL A 98 2.89 -26.69 -65.57
C VAL A 98 1.65 -27.49 -66.05
N ALA A 99 0.43 -26.91 -66.01
CA ALA A 99 -0.58 -26.96 -67.11
C ALA A 99 -1.82 -26.06 -66.82
N ALA A 100 -2.42 -25.45 -67.85
CA ALA A 100 -3.68 -24.69 -67.85
C ALA A 100 -4.51 -25.08 -69.12
N PRO A 101 -5.69 -24.50 -69.48
CA PRO A 101 -6.06 -23.05 -69.63
C PRO A 101 -7.50 -22.79 -69.07
N THR A 102 -8.41 -21.81 -69.35
CA THR A 102 -8.61 -20.45 -69.99
C THR A 102 -10.04 -19.98 -69.56
N ALA A 103 -10.62 -18.78 -69.73
CA ALA A 103 -10.29 -17.41 -70.18
C ALA A 103 -11.41 -16.42 -69.70
N ALA A 104 -11.34 -15.14 -70.11
CA ALA A 104 -12.45 -14.15 -70.26
C ALA A 104 -13.16 -13.58 -68.99
N GLN A 105 -13.56 -12.30 -68.90
CA GLN A 105 -13.12 -11.03 -69.55
C GLN A 105 -13.64 -9.80 -68.74
N ALA A 106 -13.27 -8.56 -69.08
CA ALA A 106 -13.69 -7.30 -68.40
C ALA A 106 -14.20 -6.24 -69.43
N PRO A 107 -14.89 -5.13 -69.02
CA PRO A 107 -14.23 -3.84 -68.69
C PRO A 107 -15.01 -2.87 -67.73
N SER A 108 -14.60 -1.58 -67.66
CA SER A 108 -15.23 -0.43 -66.93
C SER A 108 -15.41 0.79 -67.89
N PRO A 109 -16.29 1.82 -67.66
CA PRO A 109 -16.06 2.94 -66.69
C PRO A 109 -17.37 3.60 -66.10
N ALA A 110 -17.38 4.93 -65.81
CA ALA A 110 -18.45 5.74 -65.12
C ALA A 110 -18.91 6.97 -65.99
N PRO A 111 -19.60 8.10 -65.57
CA PRO A 111 -19.88 8.69 -64.23
C PRO A 111 -21.25 9.48 -64.00
N LEU A 112 -21.36 10.18 -62.84
CA LEU A 112 -22.14 11.42 -62.50
C LEU A 112 -23.71 11.53 -62.57
N ALA A 113 -24.30 12.21 -61.55
CA ALA A 113 -25.63 12.88 -61.57
C ALA A 113 -25.77 13.95 -60.44
N GLN A 114 -26.78 14.85 -60.50
CA GLN A 114 -26.97 16.02 -59.61
C GLN A 114 -28.38 16.12 -58.96
N THR A 115 -28.60 17.18 -58.16
CA THR A 115 -29.80 17.52 -57.36
C THR A 115 -31.04 17.90 -58.20
N PRO A 116 -32.25 17.96 -57.59
CA PRO A 116 -32.77 19.28 -57.20
C PRO A 116 -33.64 19.30 -55.90
N VAL A 117 -34.04 20.51 -55.49
CA VAL A 117 -34.99 20.82 -54.39
C VAL A 117 -36.25 21.48 -54.99
N PRO A 118 -37.44 21.31 -54.40
CA PRO A 118 -38.46 22.35 -54.46
C PRO A 118 -39.05 22.75 -53.09
N ARG A 119 -39.72 23.90 -53.09
CA ARG A 119 -40.31 24.60 -51.94
C ARG A 119 -41.65 23.97 -51.51
N GLY A 120 -42.09 24.22 -50.27
CA GLY A 120 -43.49 24.04 -49.86
C GLY A 120 -44.37 25.25 -50.21
N PRO A 121 -45.63 25.26 -49.74
CA PRO A 121 -46.18 26.48 -49.13
C PRO A 121 -47.02 26.22 -47.86
N ALA A 122 -47.26 27.28 -47.09
CA ALA A 122 -48.33 27.36 -46.08
C ALA A 122 -49.59 28.01 -46.69
N PRO A 123 -50.76 27.89 -46.04
CA PRO A 123 -51.32 29.02 -45.26
C PRO A 123 -52.13 28.59 -44.01
N ALA A 124 -52.87 29.44 -43.29
CA ALA A 124 -52.58 30.76 -42.68
C ALA A 124 -53.87 31.28 -41.97
N GLN A 125 -53.75 32.00 -40.84
CA GLN A 125 -54.66 33.05 -40.28
C GLN A 125 -54.17 33.38 -38.84
N ALA A 126 -53.86 34.62 -38.43
CA ALA A 126 -54.65 35.88 -38.29
C ALA A 126 -55.16 36.05 -36.83
N SER A 127 -55.22 37.22 -36.19
CA SER A 127 -54.89 38.63 -36.57
C SER A 127 -54.58 39.49 -35.31
N SER A 128 -54.30 40.81 -35.44
CA SER A 128 -53.65 41.65 -34.40
C SER A 128 -54.17 43.09 -34.22
N SER A 129 -54.08 43.62 -32.99
CA SER A 129 -54.28 45.03 -32.57
C SER A 129 -53.77 45.21 -31.12
N SER A 130 -53.32 46.35 -30.57
CA SER A 130 -53.01 47.71 -31.08
C SER A 130 -52.04 48.45 -30.09
N ALA A 131 -51.98 49.79 -30.09
CA ALA A 131 -51.12 50.68 -29.25
C ALA A 131 -51.98 51.74 -28.49
N PRO A 132 -51.47 52.69 -27.64
CA PRO A 132 -50.07 53.12 -27.41
C PRO A 132 -49.62 53.41 -25.93
N LEU A 133 -48.48 54.11 -25.81
CA LEU A 133 -47.65 54.58 -24.65
C LEU A 133 -48.33 55.61 -23.70
N PRO A 134 -47.76 56.06 -22.54
CA PRO A 134 -46.35 56.05 -22.06
C PRO A 134 -46.15 55.47 -20.61
N ALA A 135 -45.02 55.58 -19.87
CA ALA A 135 -43.79 56.39 -19.98
C ALA A 135 -42.52 55.76 -19.33
N GLU A 136 -41.38 56.45 -19.49
CA GLU A 136 -40.09 56.33 -18.76
C GLU A 136 -39.20 55.07 -18.96
N ALA A 137 -37.92 55.23 -18.61
CA ALA A 137 -36.77 54.43 -19.09
C ALA A 137 -35.67 54.29 -18.00
N PRO A 138 -34.54 53.56 -18.21
CA PRO A 138 -34.15 52.77 -19.38
C PRO A 138 -33.80 51.29 -19.06
N LEU A 139 -34.43 50.36 -19.78
CA LEU A 139 -34.12 48.92 -19.70
C LEU A 139 -32.86 48.53 -20.48
N ILE A 140 -31.69 48.93 -19.96
CA ILE A 140 -30.38 48.40 -20.40
C ILE A 140 -29.68 47.60 -19.28
N CYS A 141 -29.88 47.97 -18.00
CA CYS A 141 -29.20 47.31 -16.87
C CYS A 141 -29.77 45.92 -16.48
N ALA A 142 -30.87 45.47 -17.09
CA ALA A 142 -31.63 44.29 -16.65
C ALA A 142 -31.31 42.97 -17.38
N MET A 143 -30.59 42.99 -18.51
CA MET A 143 -30.22 41.76 -19.23
C MET A 143 -28.81 41.26 -18.88
N GLU A 144 -27.89 42.14 -18.48
CA GLU A 144 -26.52 41.73 -18.09
C GLU A 144 -26.48 41.03 -16.72
N GLN A 145 -27.40 41.38 -15.79
CA GLN A 145 -27.50 40.71 -14.48
C GLN A 145 -27.95 39.24 -14.53
N LYS A 146 -28.25 38.68 -15.71
CA LYS A 146 -28.47 37.24 -15.89
C LYS A 146 -27.23 36.46 -16.34
N LEU A 147 -26.07 37.11 -16.48
CA LEU A 147 -24.82 36.50 -16.96
C LEU A 147 -23.62 36.55 -16.01
N THR A 148 -23.79 36.96 -14.76
CA THR A 148 -22.79 36.68 -13.69
C THR A 148 -23.44 36.56 -12.30
N LEU A 149 -23.52 35.34 -11.77
CA LEU A 149 -23.45 35.10 -10.32
C LEU A 149 -23.00 33.66 -10.03
N THR A 150 -22.10 33.50 -9.07
CA THR A 150 -21.46 32.21 -8.76
C THR A 150 -22.41 31.29 -8.01
N ALA A 151 -22.95 30.27 -8.68
CA ALA A 151 -23.48 29.10 -8.00
C ALA A 151 -22.32 28.35 -7.30
N PRO A 152 -22.37 28.11 -5.98
CA PRO A 152 -21.43 27.19 -5.36
C PRO A 152 -21.63 25.77 -5.93
N PRO A 153 -20.58 24.93 -6.00
CA PRO A 153 -20.74 23.55 -6.47
C PRO A 153 -21.77 22.82 -5.58
N PRO A 154 -22.66 22.01 -6.16
CA PRO A 154 -23.77 21.43 -5.42
C PRO A 154 -23.25 20.57 -4.26
N SER A 155 -23.69 20.89 -3.04
CA SER A 155 -23.26 20.28 -1.78
C SER A 155 -23.83 18.87 -1.54
N SER A 156 -24.11 18.13 -2.61
CA SER A 156 -24.63 16.76 -2.61
C SER A 156 -23.71 15.85 -3.42
N SER A 157 -23.12 14.86 -2.74
CA SER A 157 -22.29 13.83 -3.37
C SER A 157 -23.08 12.78 -4.17
N LYS A 158 -24.43 12.86 -4.19
CA LYS A 158 -25.34 11.85 -4.78
C LYS A 158 -25.44 11.87 -6.32
N ALA A 159 -24.44 12.37 -7.05
CA ALA A 159 -24.54 12.62 -8.50
C ALA A 159 -23.43 11.98 -9.37
N VAL A 160 -22.55 11.14 -8.82
CA VAL A 160 -21.51 10.44 -9.59
C VAL A 160 -21.81 8.93 -9.59
N ARG A 161 -22.38 8.44 -10.70
CA ARG A 161 -22.71 7.02 -10.90
C ARG A 161 -21.56 6.32 -11.63
N PHE A 162 -20.94 5.33 -11.00
CA PHE A 162 -19.89 4.51 -11.60
C PHE A 162 -20.48 3.57 -12.69
N PRO A 163 -19.67 3.13 -13.68
CA PRO A 163 -20.15 2.26 -14.75
C PRO A 163 -20.64 0.92 -14.20
N ALA A 164 -21.84 0.53 -14.63
CA ALA A 164 -22.35 -0.81 -14.39
C ALA A 164 -21.46 -1.86 -15.07
N ARG A 165 -21.33 -3.03 -14.45
CA ARG A 165 -20.50 -4.12 -14.97
C ARG A 165 -20.94 -4.53 -16.39
N PRO A 166 -20.08 -4.43 -17.42
CA PRO A 166 -20.45 -4.74 -18.81
C PRO A 166 -20.58 -6.25 -19.11
N GLY A 167 -20.31 -7.11 -18.12
CA GLY A 167 -20.41 -8.56 -18.21
C GLY A 167 -19.38 -9.25 -17.31
N TYR A 168 -19.11 -10.53 -17.58
CA TYR A 168 -18.05 -11.29 -16.93
C TYR A 168 -17.04 -11.79 -17.95
N GLY A 169 -15.76 -11.86 -17.57
CA GLY A 169 -14.70 -12.35 -18.43
C GLY A 169 -14.81 -13.86 -18.69
N LYS A 170 -14.37 -14.27 -19.86
CA LYS A 170 -14.44 -15.64 -20.39
C LYS A 170 -13.05 -16.21 -20.69
N VAL A 171 -12.02 -15.37 -20.81
CA VAL A 171 -10.63 -15.77 -21.11
C VAL A 171 -9.94 -16.37 -19.87
N GLY A 172 -9.13 -17.41 -20.09
CA GLY A 172 -8.31 -18.06 -19.07
C GLY A 172 -8.85 -19.43 -18.61
N GLU A 173 -7.98 -20.23 -17.99
CA GLU A 173 -8.34 -21.56 -17.48
C GLU A 173 -9.29 -21.44 -16.28
N LYS A 174 -10.48 -22.04 -16.35
CA LYS A 174 -11.44 -22.05 -15.23
C LYS A 174 -10.89 -22.85 -14.05
N VAL A 175 -10.83 -22.21 -12.88
CA VAL A 175 -10.43 -22.81 -11.61
C VAL A 175 -11.36 -22.35 -10.49
N GLN A 176 -11.32 -23.02 -9.34
CA GLN A 176 -11.99 -22.54 -8.13
C GLN A 176 -10.97 -22.15 -7.07
N VAL A 177 -11.30 -21.13 -6.29
CA VAL A 177 -10.51 -20.62 -5.16
C VAL A 177 -11.43 -20.42 -3.95
N ARG A 178 -10.88 -20.51 -2.74
CA ARG A 178 -11.59 -20.11 -1.52
C ARG A 178 -11.22 -18.67 -1.18
N ALA A 179 -12.21 -17.82 -0.93
CA ALA A 179 -11.99 -16.47 -0.43
C ALA A 179 -12.16 -16.44 1.10
N ASN A 180 -11.47 -15.54 1.81
CA ASN A 180 -11.67 -15.30 3.25
C ASN A 180 -12.96 -14.49 3.56
N HIS A 181 -14.01 -14.81 2.83
CA HIS A 181 -15.34 -14.21 2.83
C HIS A 181 -16.32 -15.27 3.29
N PHE A 182 -17.12 -14.96 4.30
CA PHE A 182 -18.15 -15.85 4.84
C PHE A 182 -19.52 -15.25 4.49
N LEU A 183 -20.49 -16.09 4.11
CA LEU A 183 -21.85 -15.62 3.81
C LEU A 183 -22.53 -15.13 5.10
N VAL A 184 -23.26 -14.02 5.00
CA VAL A 184 -24.11 -13.50 6.07
C VAL A 184 -25.55 -13.43 5.55
N GLU A 185 -26.38 -14.34 6.02
CA GLU A 185 -27.82 -14.30 5.79
C GLU A 185 -28.46 -13.34 6.81
N VAL A 186 -29.48 -12.59 6.39
CA VAL A 186 -30.18 -11.62 7.24
C VAL A 186 -31.68 -11.77 7.03
N ALA A 187 -32.38 -12.25 8.06
CA ALA A 187 -33.82 -12.36 8.08
C ALA A 187 -34.50 -10.98 8.07
N ALA A 188 -35.74 -10.91 7.59
CA ALA A 188 -36.53 -9.68 7.63
C ALA A 188 -36.79 -9.25 9.10
N ARG A 189 -36.24 -8.09 9.49
CA ARG A 189 -36.37 -7.48 10.82
C ARG A 189 -36.56 -5.96 10.65
N ASP A 190 -37.43 -5.36 11.47
CA ASP A 190 -37.68 -3.91 11.47
C ASP A 190 -36.58 -3.18 12.28
N LEU A 191 -35.51 -2.74 11.59
CA LEU A 191 -34.36 -2.12 12.24
C LEU A 191 -34.64 -0.66 12.63
N HIS A 192 -34.25 -0.30 13.85
CA HIS A 192 -34.39 1.06 14.37
C HIS A 192 -33.03 1.61 14.80
N HIS A 193 -32.78 2.87 14.48
CA HIS A 193 -31.60 3.63 14.89
C HIS A 193 -32.00 4.79 15.80
N TYR A 194 -31.31 4.91 16.93
CA TYR A 194 -31.49 5.98 17.92
C TYR A 194 -30.16 6.73 18.11
N ASP A 195 -30.24 8.06 18.13
CA ASP A 195 -29.16 8.93 18.58
C ASP A 195 -28.96 8.77 20.09
N VAL A 196 -27.70 8.74 20.51
CA VAL A 196 -27.26 8.67 21.91
C VAL A 196 -26.55 9.97 22.29
N SER A 197 -27.06 10.64 23.31
CA SER A 197 -26.40 11.78 23.97
C SER A 197 -26.09 11.42 25.42
N ILE A 198 -24.81 11.47 25.81
CA ILE A 198 -24.34 11.24 27.18
C ILE A 198 -23.84 12.56 27.77
N THR A 199 -24.40 12.97 28.90
CA THR A 199 -24.07 14.20 29.63
C THR A 199 -23.61 13.85 31.05
N PRO A 200 -22.43 14.31 31.52
CA PRO A 200 -21.42 15.09 30.80
C PRO A 200 -20.79 14.30 29.64
N GLU A 201 -20.34 15.01 28.59
CA GLU A 201 -19.75 14.38 27.40
C GLU A 201 -18.45 13.64 27.75
N VAL A 202 -18.29 12.43 27.18
CA VAL A 202 -17.12 11.58 27.41
C VAL A 202 -16.51 11.12 26.08
N ALA A 203 -15.28 11.60 25.81
CA ALA A 203 -14.49 11.23 24.62
C ALA A 203 -13.96 9.78 24.63
N SER A 204 -14.26 8.99 25.68
CA SER A 204 -13.75 7.63 25.86
C SER A 204 -14.80 6.60 25.45
N LYS A 205 -14.66 6.03 24.24
CA LYS A 205 -15.53 4.95 23.73
C LYS A 205 -15.69 3.77 24.70
N LYS A 206 -14.69 3.50 25.56
CA LYS A 206 -14.80 2.48 26.61
C LYS A 206 -15.79 2.89 27.71
N ILE A 207 -15.66 4.11 28.24
CA ILE A 207 -16.55 4.59 29.30
C ILE A 207 -17.97 4.71 28.76
N ASN A 208 -18.15 5.17 27.52
CA ASN A 208 -19.47 5.23 26.87
C ASN A 208 -20.13 3.85 26.79
N ARG A 209 -19.36 2.79 26.48
CA ARG A 209 -19.85 1.40 26.53
C ARG A 209 -20.15 0.94 27.96
N GLU A 210 -19.34 1.32 28.95
CA GLU A 210 -19.60 1.02 30.37
C GLU A 210 -20.89 1.74 30.88
N VAL A 211 -21.16 2.99 30.45
CA VAL A 211 -22.40 3.74 30.71
C VAL A 211 -23.60 3.00 30.11
N ILE A 212 -23.58 2.70 28.81
CA ILE A 212 -24.70 2.01 28.15
C ILE A 212 -24.90 0.60 28.73
N LYS A 213 -23.85 -0.14 29.07
CA LYS A 213 -23.97 -1.46 29.71
C LYS A 213 -24.64 -1.39 31.08
N GLN A 214 -24.39 -0.34 31.86
CA GLN A 214 -25.10 -0.07 33.12
C GLN A 214 -26.55 0.37 32.88
N LEU A 215 -26.83 1.18 31.84
CA LEU A 215 -28.20 1.52 31.42
C LEU A 215 -29.00 0.26 31.10
N LEU A 216 -28.45 -0.67 30.32
CA LEU A 216 -29.10 -1.95 30.01
C LEU A 216 -29.37 -2.78 31.28
N LYS A 217 -28.41 -2.83 32.22
CA LYS A 217 -28.58 -3.55 33.49
C LYS A 217 -29.75 -3.00 34.32
N LEU A 218 -29.98 -1.69 34.31
CA LEU A 218 -31.03 -1.03 35.08
C LEU A 218 -32.40 -1.00 34.38
N TYR A 219 -32.41 -0.85 33.05
CA TYR A 219 -33.61 -0.45 32.30
C TYR A 219 -34.07 -1.40 31.19
N LYS A 220 -33.36 -2.51 30.92
CA LYS A 220 -33.73 -3.50 29.88
C LYS A 220 -35.17 -4.01 30.05
N GLU A 221 -35.48 -4.52 31.24
CA GLU A 221 -36.77 -5.16 31.51
C GLU A 221 -37.91 -4.14 31.68
N SER A 222 -37.63 -2.97 32.25
CA SER A 222 -38.65 -1.97 32.61
C SER A 222 -38.99 -0.98 31.49
N HIS A 223 -38.03 -0.63 30.64
CA HIS A 223 -38.18 0.49 29.70
C HIS A 223 -37.75 0.19 28.26
N LEU A 224 -36.81 -0.73 28.02
CA LEU A 224 -36.32 -1.03 26.68
C LEU A 224 -37.08 -2.19 26.00
N GLY A 225 -38.22 -2.61 26.55
CA GLY A 225 -39.03 -3.70 25.99
C GLY A 225 -38.26 -5.02 25.86
N LYS A 226 -37.33 -5.30 26.78
CA LYS A 226 -36.41 -6.46 26.79
C LYS A 226 -35.46 -6.56 25.58
N ARG A 227 -35.40 -5.54 24.70
CA ARG A 227 -34.49 -5.48 23.55
C ARG A 227 -33.03 -5.45 24.01
N ILE A 228 -32.14 -6.08 23.24
CA ILE A 228 -30.68 -6.00 23.38
C ILE A 228 -30.17 -5.13 22.22
N PRO A 229 -29.70 -3.90 22.49
CA PRO A 229 -29.22 -3.02 21.43
C PRO A 229 -27.75 -3.25 21.07
N ALA A 230 -27.41 -2.97 19.81
CA ALA A 230 -26.04 -2.83 19.36
C ALA A 230 -25.61 -1.35 19.46
N TYR A 231 -24.46 -1.07 20.08
CA TYR A 231 -23.96 0.30 20.29
C TYR A 231 -22.59 0.50 19.62
N ASP A 232 -22.40 1.65 18.95
CA ASP A 232 -21.14 2.02 18.29
C ASP A 232 -20.03 2.46 19.28
N GLY A 233 -20.41 2.93 20.48
CA GLY A 233 -19.51 3.47 21.49
C GLY A 233 -19.36 5.00 21.46
N MET A 234 -20.14 5.70 20.64
CA MET A 234 -20.14 7.16 20.50
C MET A 234 -21.56 7.71 20.56
N LYS A 235 -22.34 7.61 19.47
CA LYS A 235 -23.60 8.34 19.29
C LYS A 235 -24.72 7.52 18.65
N SER A 236 -24.49 6.27 18.24
CA SER A 236 -25.45 5.49 17.46
C SER A 236 -25.76 4.17 18.14
N ILE A 237 -27.01 3.97 18.54
CA ILE A 237 -27.51 2.72 19.11
C ILE A 237 -28.66 2.17 18.27
N TYR A 238 -28.68 0.85 18.09
CA TYR A 238 -29.57 0.18 17.15
C TYR A 238 -30.34 -0.94 17.84
N THR A 239 -31.59 -1.18 17.46
CA THR A 239 -32.41 -2.32 17.90
C THR A 239 -33.10 -3.03 16.74
N ALA A 240 -33.27 -4.34 16.87
CA ALA A 240 -34.22 -5.09 16.05
C ALA A 240 -35.61 -4.99 16.68
N GLY A 241 -36.52 -4.25 16.04
CA GLY A 241 -37.79 -3.78 16.57
C GLY A 241 -37.69 -2.47 17.36
N PRO A 242 -38.80 -1.73 17.50
CA PRO A 242 -38.83 -0.46 18.23
C PRO A 242 -38.60 -0.63 19.73
N LEU A 243 -38.04 0.42 20.35
CA LEU A 243 -38.16 0.69 21.78
C LEU A 243 -39.56 1.25 22.12
N PRO A 244 -40.07 1.10 23.36
CA PRO A 244 -41.37 1.63 23.81
C PRO A 244 -41.52 3.17 23.85
N PHE A 245 -40.64 3.93 23.20
CA PHE A 245 -40.64 5.40 23.19
C PHE A 245 -39.92 5.95 21.95
N ALA A 246 -40.32 7.16 21.51
CA ALA A 246 -39.62 7.91 20.47
C ALA A 246 -38.41 8.69 21.02
N SER A 247 -38.45 9.14 22.28
CA SER A 247 -37.32 9.74 22.99
C SER A 247 -37.46 9.52 24.50
N LYS A 248 -36.35 9.27 25.21
CA LYS A 248 -36.33 9.16 26.68
C LYS A 248 -34.93 9.47 27.25
N GLU A 249 -34.89 10.24 28.34
CA GLU A 249 -33.70 10.38 29.19
C GLU A 249 -33.68 9.30 30.27
N PHE A 250 -32.49 8.77 30.55
CA PHE A 250 -32.18 7.82 31.61
C PHE A 250 -31.09 8.39 32.51
N VAL A 251 -31.20 8.18 33.82
CA VAL A 251 -30.16 8.52 34.79
C VAL A 251 -29.35 7.26 35.09
N VAL A 252 -28.04 7.30 34.86
CA VAL A 252 -27.15 6.15 34.99
C VAL A 252 -26.00 6.50 35.92
N GLN A 253 -25.98 5.91 37.12
CA GLN A 253 -24.86 6.07 38.04
C GLN A 253 -23.82 4.96 37.82
N LEU A 254 -22.59 5.38 37.52
CA LEU A 254 -21.41 4.51 37.46
C LEU A 254 -20.54 4.74 38.69
N ALA A 255 -20.34 3.68 39.48
CA ALA A 255 -19.35 3.70 40.55
C ALA A 255 -17.94 3.93 39.98
N GLU A 256 -17.21 4.90 40.54
CA GLU A 256 -15.83 5.15 40.09
C GLU A 256 -14.93 3.96 40.48
N ARG A 257 -14.41 3.27 39.46
CA ARG A 257 -13.20 2.46 39.61
C ARG A 257 -12.03 3.39 39.94
N GLU A 258 -11.34 3.12 41.05
CA GLU A 258 -10.22 3.90 41.57
C GLU A 258 -9.11 4.07 40.52
N GLY A 259 -9.11 5.21 39.82
CA GLY A 259 -8.27 5.39 38.63
C GLY A 259 -8.51 6.71 37.89
N SER A 260 -9.66 7.35 38.08
CA SER A 260 -9.82 8.79 37.84
C SER A 260 -8.88 9.60 38.74
N SER A 261 -8.38 10.73 38.22
CA SER A 261 -7.50 11.63 38.99
C SER A 261 -8.31 12.56 39.91
N ALA A 262 -8.89 11.99 40.97
CA ALA A 262 -9.37 12.76 42.12
C ALA A 262 -8.23 12.96 43.15
N ALA A 263 -8.24 14.13 43.81
CA ALA A 263 -7.36 14.45 44.95
C ALA A 263 -7.78 13.66 46.21
N ALA A 264 -6.93 13.69 47.24
CA ALA A 264 -7.28 13.11 48.54
C ALA A 264 -8.50 13.85 49.14
N GLY A 265 -9.40 13.11 49.82
CA GLY A 265 -10.50 13.68 50.61
C GLY A 265 -11.92 13.51 50.03
N SER A 266 -12.10 13.25 48.72
CA SER A 266 -13.45 12.94 48.22
C SER A 266 -13.90 11.56 48.66
N ARG A 267 -15.09 11.48 49.28
CA ARG A 267 -15.88 10.23 49.37
C ARG A 267 -16.10 9.65 47.96
N ARG A 268 -16.41 8.34 47.86
CA ARG A 268 -16.93 7.73 46.62
C ARG A 268 -18.06 8.61 46.08
N ARG A 269 -17.83 9.22 44.92
CA ARG A 269 -18.85 9.95 44.16
C ARG A 269 -19.14 9.11 42.92
N ASP A 270 -20.20 8.33 43.00
CA ASP A 270 -20.71 7.62 41.83
C ASP A 270 -21.05 8.67 40.77
N ARG A 271 -20.49 8.51 39.58
CA ARG A 271 -20.64 9.51 38.52
C ARG A 271 -21.96 9.27 37.83
N GLU A 272 -22.86 10.21 38.04
CA GLU A 272 -24.13 10.27 37.34
C GLU A 272 -23.92 10.72 35.89
N PHE A 273 -24.52 9.98 34.97
CA PHE A 273 -24.61 10.29 33.56
C PHE A 273 -26.07 10.33 33.15
N LYS A 274 -26.49 11.44 32.56
CA LYS A 274 -27.76 11.53 31.84
C LYS A 274 -27.56 10.99 30.44
N VAL A 275 -28.36 10.00 30.05
CA VAL A 275 -28.31 9.38 28.73
C VAL A 275 -29.66 9.58 28.05
N THR A 276 -29.69 10.43 27.03
CA THR A 276 -30.87 10.55 26.15
C THR A 276 -30.73 9.62 24.97
N LEU A 277 -31.77 8.81 24.73
CA LEU A 277 -31.96 8.01 23.54
C LEU A 277 -33.11 8.61 22.73
N LYS A 278 -32.90 8.95 21.45
CA LYS A 278 -33.91 9.55 20.56
C LYS A 278 -33.95 8.83 19.22
N LEU A 279 -35.13 8.44 18.75
CA LEU A 279 -35.32 7.80 17.44
C LEU A 279 -34.85 8.74 16.32
N ALA A 280 -33.96 8.24 15.47
CA ALA A 280 -33.29 9.01 14.41
C ALA A 280 -33.66 8.50 13.00
N SER A 281 -33.63 7.20 12.77
CA SER A 281 -34.02 6.59 11.48
C SER A 281 -34.47 5.13 11.61
N LYS A 282 -35.07 4.60 10.53
CA LYS A 282 -35.38 3.17 10.36
C LYS A 282 -34.60 2.61 9.16
N PRO A 283 -33.45 1.95 9.35
CA PRO A 283 -32.66 1.41 8.25
C PRO A 283 -33.38 0.26 7.52
N ASP A 284 -33.62 0.42 6.22
CA ASP A 284 -34.40 -0.54 5.44
C ASP A 284 -33.57 -1.76 4.97
N LEU A 285 -33.98 -2.95 5.40
CA LEU A 285 -33.44 -4.22 4.92
C LEU A 285 -33.98 -4.65 3.55
N TYR A 286 -35.15 -4.16 3.12
CA TYR A 286 -35.69 -4.46 1.80
C TYR A 286 -34.82 -3.85 0.70
N SER A 287 -34.47 -2.56 0.81
CA SER A 287 -33.50 -1.90 -0.06
C SER A 287 -32.15 -2.61 -0.08
N LEU A 288 -31.66 -3.12 1.07
CA LEU A 288 -30.43 -3.94 1.11
C LEU A 288 -30.58 -5.24 0.29
N GLN A 289 -31.72 -5.93 0.39
CA GLN A 289 -31.99 -7.12 -0.43
C GLN A 289 -32.11 -6.77 -1.93
N GLN A 290 -32.76 -5.66 -2.28
CA GLN A 290 -32.88 -5.18 -3.66
C GLN A 290 -31.50 -4.81 -4.25
N PHE A 291 -30.65 -4.12 -3.48
CA PHE A 291 -29.28 -3.77 -3.87
C PHE A 291 -28.41 -5.01 -4.08
N LEU A 292 -28.46 -5.98 -3.16
CA LEU A 292 -27.72 -7.24 -3.29
C LEU A 292 -28.18 -8.08 -4.49
N ARG A 293 -29.47 -8.00 -4.87
CA ARG A 293 -30.03 -8.58 -6.10
C ARG A 293 -29.73 -7.75 -7.36
N SER A 294 -29.00 -6.64 -7.25
CA SER A 294 -28.74 -5.67 -8.32
C SER A 294 -30.00 -5.02 -8.93
N GLN A 295 -31.11 -5.05 -8.19
CA GLN A 295 -32.40 -4.42 -8.56
C GLN A 295 -32.46 -2.94 -8.13
N GLN A 296 -31.58 -2.51 -7.21
CA GLN A 296 -31.33 -1.10 -6.87
C GLN A 296 -29.85 -0.75 -7.03
N HIS A 297 -29.56 0.54 -7.25
CA HIS A 297 -28.20 1.05 -7.49
C HIS A 297 -27.64 1.94 -6.36
N GLU A 298 -28.49 2.57 -5.55
CA GLU A 298 -28.02 3.30 -4.37
C GLU A 298 -27.70 2.30 -3.26
N LEU A 299 -26.52 2.44 -2.64
CA LEU A 299 -26.04 1.58 -1.57
C LEU A 299 -26.71 1.97 -0.24
N PRO A 300 -27.53 1.10 0.40
CA PRO A 300 -28.17 1.41 1.69
C PRO A 300 -27.15 1.28 2.84
N GLN A 301 -26.30 2.30 2.94
CA GLN A 301 -25.15 2.36 3.84
C GLN A 301 -25.56 2.26 5.32
N ASP A 302 -26.70 2.84 5.71
CA ASP A 302 -27.27 2.78 7.06
C ASP A 302 -27.50 1.33 7.51
N ALA A 303 -28.14 0.51 6.67
CA ALA A 303 -28.42 -0.89 6.98
C ALA A 303 -27.12 -1.71 7.14
N ILE A 304 -26.13 -1.48 6.28
CA ILE A 304 -24.82 -2.14 6.37
C ILE A 304 -24.06 -1.66 7.62
N GLN A 305 -24.20 -0.39 8.01
CA GLN A 305 -23.61 0.17 9.22
C GLN A 305 -24.22 -0.48 10.48
N VAL A 306 -25.54 -0.66 10.55
CA VAL A 306 -26.18 -1.38 11.66
C VAL A 306 -25.56 -2.76 11.84
N LEU A 307 -25.48 -3.52 10.75
CA LEU A 307 -25.04 -4.91 10.75
C LEU A 307 -23.52 -5.05 11.04
N ASP A 308 -22.68 -4.10 10.60
CA ASP A 308 -21.26 -4.01 11.02
C ASP A 308 -21.12 -3.69 12.52
N VAL A 309 -21.96 -2.80 13.07
CA VAL A 309 -21.96 -2.49 14.52
C VAL A 309 -22.43 -3.69 15.35
N VAL A 310 -23.46 -4.42 14.92
CA VAL A 310 -23.92 -5.68 15.54
C VAL A 310 -22.78 -6.70 15.62
N LEU A 311 -22.17 -7.05 14.48
CA LEU A 311 -21.07 -8.02 14.41
C LEU A 311 -19.83 -7.59 15.21
N ARG A 312 -19.66 -6.29 15.49
CA ARG A 312 -18.52 -5.74 16.23
C ARG A 312 -18.78 -5.54 17.71
N ALA A 313 -20.02 -5.68 18.20
CA ALA A 313 -20.36 -5.36 19.59
C ALA A 313 -19.60 -6.23 20.61
N LYS A 314 -19.83 -7.55 20.62
CA LYS A 314 -19.18 -8.53 21.51
C LYS A 314 -17.64 -8.57 21.34
N PRO A 315 -17.07 -8.56 20.12
CA PRO A 315 -15.62 -8.37 19.92
C PRO A 315 -15.05 -7.06 20.49
N SER A 316 -15.83 -5.97 20.52
CA SER A 316 -15.39 -4.66 21.06
C SER A 316 -15.39 -4.60 22.59
N GLU A 317 -16.09 -5.52 23.26
CA GLU A 317 -16.02 -5.68 24.72
C GLU A 317 -14.90 -6.65 25.13
N ASN A 318 -14.71 -7.74 24.39
CA ASN A 318 -13.78 -8.80 24.75
C ASN A 318 -12.31 -8.50 24.38
N TYR A 319 -12.05 -7.68 23.36
CA TYR A 319 -10.72 -7.53 22.76
C TYR A 319 -10.27 -6.08 22.62
N THR A 320 -8.96 -5.87 22.45
CA THR A 320 -8.42 -4.52 22.20
C THR A 320 -8.69 -4.10 20.76
N VAL A 321 -9.59 -3.14 20.57
CA VAL A 321 -10.00 -2.63 19.25
C VAL A 321 -8.96 -1.68 18.66
N VAL A 322 -8.60 -1.89 17.40
CA VAL A 322 -7.74 -1.00 16.60
C VAL A 322 -8.35 -0.86 15.20
N GLY A 323 -9.20 0.16 15.02
CA GLY A 323 -9.95 0.37 13.78
C GLY A 323 -10.99 -0.73 13.55
N ARG A 324 -10.79 -1.54 12.51
CA ARG A 324 -11.60 -2.73 12.16
C ARG A 324 -10.94 -4.07 12.59
N SER A 325 -9.95 -4.02 13.48
CA SER A 325 -9.25 -5.20 13.98
C SER A 325 -9.27 -5.32 15.51
N PHE A 326 -9.23 -6.56 16.00
CA PHE A 326 -9.38 -6.95 17.40
C PHE A 326 -8.17 -7.79 17.84
N PHE A 327 -7.56 -7.45 18.98
CA PHE A 327 -6.32 -8.07 19.48
C PHE A 327 -6.44 -8.49 20.94
N ALA A 328 -5.98 -9.69 21.27
CA ALA A 328 -5.85 -10.21 22.64
C ALA A 328 -4.86 -11.38 22.68
N ILE A 329 -4.26 -11.63 23.85
CA ILE A 329 -3.27 -12.72 24.04
C ILE A 329 -3.91 -14.10 23.79
N GLN A 330 -5.20 -14.28 24.12
CA GLN A 330 -5.94 -15.53 23.87
C GLN A 330 -6.21 -15.84 22.40
N LEU A 331 -6.05 -14.87 21.49
CA LEU A 331 -6.24 -15.04 20.03
C LEU A 331 -4.99 -15.62 19.33
N GLY A 332 -4.04 -16.15 20.11
CA GLY A 332 -2.90 -16.91 19.64
C GLY A 332 -1.56 -16.40 20.17
N LYS A 333 -0.54 -17.28 20.10
CA LYS A 333 0.79 -17.06 20.69
C LYS A 333 1.37 -15.67 20.40
N LYS A 334 1.53 -14.89 21.47
CA LYS A 334 2.31 -13.64 21.52
C LYS A 334 3.80 -13.93 21.29
N GLY A 335 4.56 -12.92 20.89
CA GLY A 335 6.01 -13.06 20.77
C GLY A 335 6.77 -11.74 20.90
N ASP A 336 8.04 -11.85 21.28
CA ASP A 336 8.92 -10.71 21.51
C ASP A 336 9.29 -9.98 20.20
N LEU A 337 9.45 -8.66 20.29
CA LEU A 337 10.02 -7.79 19.26
C LEU A 337 11.36 -7.17 19.71
N GLY A 338 11.67 -7.25 21.01
CA GLY A 338 12.78 -6.59 21.69
C GLY A 338 12.44 -5.15 22.09
N ASP A 339 13.30 -4.57 22.93
CA ASP A 339 13.19 -3.21 23.49
C ASP A 339 11.93 -3.01 24.37
N GLY A 340 11.46 -4.09 25.02
CA GLY A 340 10.27 -4.08 25.90
C GLY A 340 8.92 -4.09 25.17
N LEU A 341 8.92 -4.52 23.90
CA LEU A 341 7.73 -4.62 23.06
C LEU A 341 7.46 -6.06 22.64
N GLU A 342 6.18 -6.44 22.60
CA GLU A 342 5.71 -7.73 22.09
C GLU A 342 4.68 -7.52 20.98
N TYR A 343 4.43 -8.55 20.17
CA TYR A 343 3.29 -8.57 19.25
C TYR A 343 2.16 -9.44 19.81
N TRP A 344 0.92 -8.97 19.64
CA TRP A 344 -0.28 -9.76 19.89
C TRP A 344 -0.90 -10.17 18.55
N ARG A 345 -1.46 -11.37 18.50
CA ARG A 345 -2.30 -11.83 17.38
C ARG A 345 -3.72 -11.29 17.52
N GLY A 346 -4.45 -11.35 16.41
CA GLY A 346 -5.79 -10.81 16.31
C GLY A 346 -6.36 -10.97 14.91
N PHE A 347 -7.54 -10.41 14.67
CA PHE A 347 -8.22 -10.51 13.39
C PHE A 347 -8.81 -9.15 12.96
N TYR A 348 -8.85 -8.95 11.66
CA TYR A 348 -9.69 -7.96 11.01
C TYR A 348 -11.06 -8.56 10.72
N GLN A 349 -12.12 -7.76 10.82
CA GLN A 349 -13.39 -8.07 10.18
C GLN A 349 -13.97 -6.84 9.45
N SER A 350 -14.67 -7.06 8.34
CA SER A 350 -15.60 -6.09 7.78
C SER A 350 -16.76 -6.76 7.06
N LEU A 351 -17.95 -6.20 7.24
CA LEU A 351 -19.11 -6.56 6.43
C LEU A 351 -19.03 -5.86 5.06
N ARG A 352 -19.34 -6.57 3.98
CA ARG A 352 -19.28 -6.10 2.59
C ARG A 352 -20.48 -6.59 1.78
N PRO A 353 -21.14 -5.74 0.98
CA PRO A 353 -22.08 -6.20 -0.04
C PRO A 353 -21.30 -6.81 -1.20
N THR A 354 -21.77 -7.95 -1.72
CA THR A 354 -21.12 -8.67 -2.82
C THR A 354 -22.17 -9.36 -3.69
N GLN A 355 -21.79 -9.82 -4.88
CA GLN A 355 -22.67 -10.62 -5.77
C GLN A 355 -23.13 -11.95 -5.16
N PHE A 356 -22.41 -12.45 -4.16
CA PHE A 356 -22.78 -13.62 -3.36
C PHE A 356 -23.75 -13.28 -2.20
N GLY A 357 -24.21 -12.03 -2.12
CA GLY A 357 -24.99 -11.49 -1.00
C GLY A 357 -24.11 -10.73 -0.01
N LEU A 358 -24.58 -10.61 1.22
CA LEU A 358 -23.84 -9.91 2.27
C LEU A 358 -22.71 -10.81 2.80
N SER A 359 -21.50 -10.27 2.94
CA SER A 359 -20.29 -11.07 3.16
C SER A 359 -19.41 -10.51 4.27
N LEU A 360 -19.08 -11.33 5.26
CA LEU A 360 -18.13 -11.01 6.32
C LEU A 360 -16.73 -11.41 5.88
N ASN A 361 -15.87 -10.43 5.60
CA ASN A 361 -14.46 -10.65 5.33
C ASN A 361 -13.68 -10.75 6.66
N ILE A 362 -12.94 -11.84 6.89
CA ILE A 362 -12.11 -12.04 8.09
C ILE A 362 -10.66 -12.31 7.67
N ASP A 363 -9.68 -11.57 8.21
CA ASP A 363 -8.26 -11.80 7.94
C ASP A 363 -7.42 -11.76 9.21
N VAL A 364 -6.43 -12.66 9.33
CA VAL A 364 -5.51 -12.70 10.47
C VAL A 364 -4.52 -11.54 10.45
N SER A 365 -4.24 -11.01 11.64
CA SER A 365 -3.43 -9.81 11.83
C SER A 365 -2.56 -9.92 13.09
N ALA A 366 -1.53 -9.08 13.18
CA ALA A 366 -0.79 -8.87 14.42
C ALA A 366 -0.42 -7.39 14.57
N ARG A 367 -0.27 -6.93 15.81
CA ARG A 367 0.18 -5.56 16.11
C ARG A 367 1.12 -5.54 17.31
N ALA A 368 2.00 -4.54 17.36
CA ALA A 368 2.90 -4.33 18.49
C ALA A 368 2.17 -3.68 19.68
N PHE A 369 2.52 -4.15 20.87
CA PHE A 369 2.05 -3.72 22.18
C PHE A 369 3.25 -3.53 23.10
N TYR A 370 3.11 -2.69 24.14
CA TYR A 370 4.07 -2.67 25.23
C TYR A 370 3.95 -3.95 26.06
N GLU A 371 5.09 -4.53 26.44
CA GLU A 371 5.14 -5.70 27.31
C GLU A 371 4.70 -5.32 28.75
N SER A 372 3.92 -6.17 29.41
CA SER A 372 3.34 -5.89 30.74
C SER A 372 4.33 -6.16 31.89
N ILE A 373 5.49 -5.52 31.84
CA ILE A 373 6.62 -5.71 32.78
C ILE A 373 6.83 -4.50 33.71
N LEU A 374 7.71 -4.67 34.71
CA LEU A 374 8.20 -3.58 35.57
C LEU A 374 8.94 -2.54 34.72
N VAL A 375 8.83 -1.26 35.07
CA VAL A 375 9.41 -0.18 34.25
C VAL A 375 10.94 -0.21 34.26
N THR A 376 11.56 -0.63 35.35
CA THR A 376 13.02 -0.87 35.41
C THR A 376 13.45 -1.94 34.40
N GLU A 377 12.73 -3.06 34.31
CA GLU A 377 12.96 -4.10 33.29
C GLU A 377 12.72 -3.59 31.85
N PHE A 378 11.70 -2.75 31.66
CA PHE A 378 11.49 -2.08 30.37
C PHE A 378 12.67 -1.16 30.00
N VAL A 379 13.21 -0.39 30.94
CA VAL A 379 14.38 0.48 30.73
C VAL A 379 15.63 -0.34 30.46
N LYS A 380 15.88 -1.43 31.19
CA LYS A 380 16.97 -2.39 30.90
C LYS A 380 16.88 -2.91 29.47
N LYS A 381 15.71 -3.40 29.03
CA LYS A 381 15.47 -3.89 27.66
C LYS A 381 15.65 -2.79 26.60
N LEU A 382 15.17 -1.57 26.86
CA LEU A 382 15.25 -0.43 25.92
C LEU A 382 16.67 0.14 25.75
N LEU A 383 17.46 0.14 26.82
CA LEU A 383 18.84 0.63 26.82
C LEU A 383 19.87 -0.47 26.56
N ASN A 384 19.46 -1.75 26.60
CA ASN A 384 20.33 -2.93 26.60
C ASN A 384 21.33 -2.91 27.79
N TYR A 385 20.87 -2.46 28.95
CA TYR A 385 21.61 -2.48 30.21
C TYR A 385 21.29 -3.77 30.98
N ARG A 386 22.26 -4.31 31.74
CA ARG A 386 22.01 -5.45 32.67
C ARG A 386 21.38 -4.97 33.98
N GLU A 387 21.87 -3.85 34.51
CA GLU A 387 21.49 -3.28 35.80
C GLU A 387 21.32 -1.77 35.69
N LEU A 388 20.73 -1.15 36.72
CA LEU A 388 20.39 0.28 36.78
C LEU A 388 21.10 1.00 37.94
N SER A 389 22.25 0.47 38.35
CA SER A 389 23.02 0.83 39.56
C SER A 389 23.74 2.19 39.49
N ARG A 390 23.47 3.00 38.45
CA ARG A 390 24.06 4.33 38.21
C ARG A 390 23.03 5.27 37.57
N PRO A 391 23.10 6.59 37.78
CA PRO A 391 22.20 7.55 37.13
C PRO A 391 22.27 7.48 35.60
N LEU A 392 21.11 7.63 34.94
CA LEU A 392 21.03 7.62 33.48
C LEU A 392 21.67 8.89 32.88
N PRO A 393 22.58 8.77 31.89
CA PRO A 393 23.02 9.91 31.08
C PRO A 393 21.85 10.59 30.37
N ASP A 394 21.95 11.91 30.13
CA ASP A 394 20.82 12.69 29.59
C ASP A 394 20.26 12.17 28.26
N HIS A 395 21.11 11.67 27.36
CA HIS A 395 20.68 11.01 26.12
C HIS A 395 19.73 9.83 26.40
N ASP A 396 20.10 8.95 27.32
CA ASP A 396 19.33 7.75 27.65
C ASP A 396 18.11 8.08 28.52
N ARG A 397 18.21 9.06 29.40
CA ARG A 397 17.08 9.66 30.13
C ARG A 397 16.04 10.24 29.17
N LEU A 398 16.47 10.96 28.13
CA LEU A 398 15.61 11.49 27.07
C LEU A 398 15.03 10.38 26.18
N LYS A 399 15.81 9.32 25.88
CA LYS A 399 15.33 8.12 25.18
C LYS A 399 14.22 7.39 25.97
N VAL A 400 14.37 7.25 27.29
CA VAL A 400 13.35 6.69 28.19
C VAL A 400 12.14 7.63 28.30
N LYS A 401 12.34 8.94 28.51
CA LYS A 401 11.27 9.96 28.52
C LYS A 401 10.46 9.92 27.23
N LYS A 402 11.13 9.83 26.08
CA LYS A 402 10.48 9.65 24.77
C LYS A 402 9.71 8.33 24.75
N ALA A 403 10.35 7.19 25.04
CA ALA A 403 9.73 5.87 25.01
C ALA A 403 8.44 5.77 25.85
N LEU A 404 8.46 6.26 27.09
CA LEU A 404 7.35 6.12 28.04
C LEU A 404 6.30 7.24 28.01
N LYS A 405 6.56 8.42 27.41
CA LYS A 405 5.56 9.51 27.36
C LYS A 405 4.26 9.05 26.69
N GLY A 406 3.18 9.11 27.48
CA GLY A 406 1.82 8.70 27.11
C GLY A 406 1.40 7.29 27.58
N VAL A 407 2.34 6.45 28.04
CA VAL A 407 2.10 5.09 28.54
C VAL A 407 1.47 5.14 29.93
N LYS A 408 0.55 4.22 30.22
CA LYS A 408 0.00 3.99 31.56
C LYS A 408 0.79 2.94 32.34
N VAL A 409 1.01 3.21 33.62
CA VAL A 409 1.58 2.27 34.59
C VAL A 409 0.61 2.05 35.75
N LYS A 410 0.61 0.84 36.32
CA LYS A 410 0.00 0.52 37.62
C LYS A 410 1.09 0.47 38.69
N LEU A 411 0.72 0.76 39.93
CA LEU A 411 1.62 0.65 41.08
C LEU A 411 1.68 -0.80 41.57
N SER A 412 2.79 -1.18 42.20
CA SER A 412 2.95 -2.49 42.86
C SER A 412 2.30 -2.55 44.24
N TYR A 413 2.28 -1.43 44.96
CA TYR A 413 1.87 -1.31 46.36
C TYR A 413 0.45 -0.72 46.53
N ARG A 414 -0.27 -0.51 45.44
CA ARG A 414 -1.67 -0.05 45.41
C ARG A 414 -2.41 -0.69 44.25
N GLU A 415 -3.49 -1.40 44.56
CA GLU A 415 -4.36 -1.98 43.54
C GLU A 415 -5.13 -0.91 42.75
N ASN A 416 -5.65 -1.30 41.59
CA ASN A 416 -6.51 -0.55 40.65
C ASN A 416 -5.96 0.77 40.06
N ARG A 417 -5.19 1.57 40.79
CA ARG A 417 -4.81 2.93 40.39
C ARG A 417 -3.72 2.93 39.31
N SER A 418 -4.07 3.47 38.13
CA SER A 418 -3.15 3.63 37.00
C SER A 418 -2.82 5.10 36.71
N TYR A 419 -1.56 5.40 36.36
CA TYR A 419 -1.05 6.74 36.08
C TYR A 419 -0.55 6.82 34.63
N LYS A 420 -0.84 7.94 33.94
CA LYS A 420 -0.36 8.20 32.57
C LYS A 420 0.92 9.04 32.64
N ILE A 421 2.03 8.47 32.17
CA ILE A 421 3.34 9.11 32.20
C ILE A 421 3.35 10.34 31.28
N THR A 422 3.65 11.51 31.84
CA THR A 422 3.86 12.77 31.12
C THR A 422 5.35 13.03 30.85
N GLY A 423 6.22 12.59 31.75
CA GLY A 423 7.67 12.82 31.69
C GLY A 423 8.50 11.88 32.58
N VAL A 424 9.75 12.27 32.76
CA VAL A 424 10.76 11.62 33.61
C VAL A 424 11.58 12.76 34.20
N SER A 425 11.88 12.71 35.50
CA SER A 425 12.63 13.78 36.20
C SER A 425 14.01 14.03 35.59
N VAL A 426 14.57 15.21 35.86
CA VAL A 426 15.99 15.50 35.57
C VAL A 426 16.86 14.88 36.65
N GLU A 427 16.51 15.14 37.91
CA GLU A 427 17.23 14.64 39.08
C GLU A 427 16.91 13.15 39.38
N PRO A 428 17.87 12.42 39.97
CA PRO A 428 17.63 11.07 40.51
C PRO A 428 16.76 11.13 41.78
N LEU A 429 16.09 10.02 42.08
CA LEU A 429 15.22 9.86 43.27
C LEU A 429 15.92 10.27 44.58
N SER A 430 17.23 10.02 44.72
CA SER A 430 18.04 10.38 45.88
C SER A 430 18.20 11.88 46.14
N LYS A 431 17.96 12.74 45.14
CA LYS A 431 18.00 14.21 45.26
C LYS A 431 16.63 14.88 45.09
N LEU A 432 15.72 14.21 44.39
CA LEU A 432 14.43 14.75 43.98
C LEU A 432 13.53 15.07 45.20
N THR A 433 13.16 16.35 45.32
CA THR A 433 12.22 16.85 46.33
C THR A 433 10.91 17.30 45.71
N PHE A 434 9.84 17.32 46.50
CA PHE A 434 8.54 17.86 46.12
C PHE A 434 7.81 18.45 47.33
N THR A 435 6.80 19.28 47.05
CA THR A 435 5.97 19.94 48.06
C THR A 435 4.71 19.13 48.33
N LEU A 436 4.38 18.91 49.60
CA LEU A 436 3.17 18.23 50.06
C LEU A 436 1.96 19.18 50.11
N GLU A 437 0.78 18.63 50.41
CA GLU A 437 -0.48 19.40 50.44
C GLU A 437 -0.54 20.42 51.61
N ASP A 438 0.30 20.22 52.64
CA ASP A 438 0.56 21.13 53.77
C ASP A 438 1.65 22.19 53.51
N GLN A 439 2.13 22.29 52.26
CA GLN A 439 3.25 23.13 51.81
C GLN A 439 4.64 22.75 52.33
N SER A 440 4.79 21.69 53.13
CA SER A 440 6.11 21.18 53.53
C SER A 440 6.86 20.58 52.33
N ARG A 441 8.20 20.59 52.37
CA ARG A 441 9.05 19.98 51.34
C ARG A 441 9.68 18.70 51.87
N THR A 442 9.52 17.61 51.13
CA THR A 442 10.12 16.30 51.45
C THR A 442 10.85 15.71 50.23
N SER A 443 11.74 14.75 50.46
CA SER A 443 12.36 13.97 49.37
C SER A 443 11.46 12.81 48.96
N VAL A 444 11.55 12.37 47.70
CA VAL A 444 10.76 11.22 47.24
C VAL A 444 11.14 9.94 48.01
N VAL A 445 12.42 9.76 48.36
CA VAL A 445 12.86 8.60 49.16
C VAL A 445 12.25 8.63 50.56
N GLN A 446 12.27 9.78 51.24
CA GLN A 446 11.75 9.89 52.61
C GLN A 446 10.22 9.74 52.64
N TYR A 447 9.50 10.37 51.70
CA TYR A 447 8.05 10.21 51.57
C TYR A 447 7.61 8.75 51.37
N TYR A 448 8.32 7.97 50.55
CA TYR A 448 7.98 6.55 50.36
C TYR A 448 8.31 5.68 51.58
N ARG A 449 9.38 6.03 52.32
CA ARG A 449 9.74 5.38 53.59
C ARG A 449 8.70 5.67 54.69
N GLU A 450 8.35 6.93 54.90
CA GLU A 450 7.42 7.35 55.96
C GLU A 450 5.96 6.98 55.64
N ARG A 451 5.48 7.28 54.41
CA ARG A 451 4.05 7.20 54.10
C ARG A 451 3.56 5.79 53.74
N TYR A 452 4.47 4.94 53.26
CA TYR A 452 4.16 3.59 52.76
C TYR A 452 5.05 2.47 53.35
N ASN A 453 6.03 2.79 54.21
CA ASN A 453 7.03 1.84 54.72
C ASN A 453 7.83 1.13 53.60
N ILE A 454 8.13 1.84 52.50
CA ILE A 454 8.87 1.30 51.36
C ILE A 454 10.29 1.87 51.32
N VAL A 455 11.28 1.00 51.46
CA VAL A 455 12.69 1.34 51.19
C VAL A 455 12.96 1.16 49.69
N LEU A 456 13.15 2.28 48.99
CA LEU A 456 13.53 2.31 47.58
C LEU A 456 14.97 1.81 47.38
N ARG A 457 15.21 1.01 46.34
CA ARG A 457 16.52 0.43 46.00
C ARG A 457 17.18 1.18 44.85
N ASP A 458 16.42 1.48 43.79
CA ASP A 458 16.91 2.11 42.57
C ASP A 458 17.01 3.65 42.72
N VAL A 459 17.49 4.15 43.88
CA VAL A 459 17.51 5.59 44.21
C VAL A 459 18.41 6.44 43.31
N ALA A 460 19.30 5.82 42.55
CA ALA A 460 20.09 6.46 41.50
C ALA A 460 19.30 6.78 40.23
N MET A 461 18.12 6.16 40.03
CA MET A 461 17.28 6.35 38.86
C MET A 461 16.38 7.61 38.98
N PRO A 462 16.02 8.26 37.87
CA PRO A 462 15.00 9.31 37.87
C PRO A 462 13.60 8.74 38.12
N ALA A 463 12.70 9.57 38.67
CA ALA A 463 11.29 9.23 38.82
C ALA A 463 10.53 9.38 37.49
N LEU A 464 9.47 8.60 37.32
CA LEU A 464 8.43 8.88 36.33
C LEU A 464 7.60 10.08 36.78
N GLN A 465 7.22 10.95 35.85
CA GLN A 465 6.30 12.06 36.11
C GLN A 465 4.91 11.76 35.55
N SER A 466 3.89 12.10 36.33
CA SER A 466 2.46 12.11 35.98
C SER A 466 1.81 13.37 36.55
N GLY A 467 0.58 13.69 36.16
CA GLY A 467 -0.12 14.91 36.62
C GLY A 467 0.14 16.12 35.71
N SER A 468 -0.15 17.32 36.21
CA SER A 468 0.16 18.60 35.55
C SER A 468 1.52 19.12 36.00
N ASP A 469 2.12 20.02 35.22
CA ASP A 469 3.40 20.67 35.60
C ASP A 469 3.27 21.51 36.89
N SER A 470 2.05 21.96 37.22
CA SER A 470 1.69 22.64 38.47
C SER A 470 1.49 21.74 39.69
N LYS A 471 1.24 20.43 39.49
CA LYS A 471 1.12 19.41 40.55
C LYS A 471 1.72 18.08 40.06
N PRO A 472 3.05 17.99 39.95
CA PRO A 472 3.73 16.79 39.45
C PRO A 472 3.65 15.65 40.48
N VAL A 473 3.28 14.47 39.99
CA VAL A 473 3.30 13.21 40.75
C VAL A 473 4.54 12.41 40.36
N TYR A 474 5.43 12.22 41.31
CA TYR A 474 6.68 11.46 41.14
C TYR A 474 6.51 10.00 41.57
N LEU A 475 6.80 9.07 40.65
CA LEU A 475 6.64 7.63 40.85
C LEU A 475 7.99 6.91 40.62
N PRO A 476 8.55 6.21 41.62
CA PRO A 476 9.74 5.38 41.46
C PRO A 476 9.53 4.28 40.40
N MET A 477 10.51 4.09 39.51
CA MET A 477 10.40 3.10 38.42
C MET A 477 10.26 1.67 38.94
N GLU A 478 10.91 1.33 40.06
CA GLU A 478 10.87 0.00 40.71
C GLU A 478 9.49 -0.35 41.29
N LEU A 479 8.60 0.64 41.46
CA LEU A 479 7.23 0.46 41.96
C LEU A 479 6.16 0.54 40.86
N CYS A 480 6.58 0.71 39.60
CA CYS A 480 5.69 0.91 38.45
C CYS A 480 5.80 -0.26 37.46
N SER A 481 4.66 -0.83 37.07
CA SER A 481 4.60 -1.81 35.98
C SER A 481 3.67 -1.34 34.86
N ILE A 482 4.04 -1.63 33.61
CA ILE A 482 3.30 -1.20 32.43
C ILE A 482 1.96 -1.93 32.35
N VAL A 483 0.87 -1.20 32.12
CA VAL A 483 -0.47 -1.80 31.98
C VAL A 483 -0.56 -2.56 30.65
N ALA A 484 -1.05 -3.80 30.69
CA ALA A 484 -1.27 -4.65 29.51
C ALA A 484 -2.27 -4.04 28.49
N GLY A 485 -2.24 -4.50 27.25
CA GLY A 485 -3.15 -4.06 26.19
C GLY A 485 -2.85 -2.69 25.58
N GLN A 486 -1.72 -2.07 25.95
CA GLN A 486 -1.32 -0.78 25.39
C GLN A 486 -0.62 -0.93 24.04
N ARG A 487 -1.32 -0.56 22.97
CA ARG A 487 -0.80 -0.56 21.58
C ARG A 487 0.44 0.33 21.45
N TYR A 488 1.51 -0.21 20.88
CA TYR A 488 2.65 0.59 20.44
C TYR A 488 2.29 1.34 19.16
N THR A 489 2.36 2.67 19.19
CA THR A 489 1.88 3.55 18.09
C THR A 489 2.98 4.02 17.14
N ARG A 490 4.25 3.89 17.50
CA ARG A 490 5.38 4.51 16.80
C ARG A 490 6.02 3.56 15.79
N LYS A 491 6.96 4.12 14.99
CA LYS A 491 7.79 3.38 14.04
C LYS A 491 8.62 2.32 14.76
N LEU A 492 8.44 1.06 14.37
CA LEU A 492 9.29 -0.05 14.78
C LEU A 492 10.65 0.01 14.06
N ASN A 493 11.73 -0.40 14.72
CA ASN A 493 13.06 -0.51 14.09
C ASN A 493 13.14 -1.72 13.14
N GLU A 494 14.16 -1.79 12.26
CA GLU A 494 14.22 -2.85 11.22
C GLU A 494 14.24 -4.27 11.81
N ARG A 495 14.77 -4.47 13.02
CA ARG A 495 14.75 -5.76 13.75
C ARG A 495 13.32 -6.11 14.18
N GLN A 496 12.64 -5.20 14.87
CA GLN A 496 11.24 -5.34 15.29
C GLN A 496 10.29 -5.56 14.11
N VAL A 497 10.49 -4.81 13.01
CA VAL A 497 9.76 -4.99 11.74
C VAL A 497 9.98 -6.40 11.19
N THR A 498 11.22 -6.86 11.12
CA THR A 498 11.54 -8.20 10.61
C THR A 498 10.93 -9.30 11.49
N ALA A 499 10.90 -9.13 12.81
CA ALA A 499 10.24 -10.05 13.73
C ALA A 499 8.72 -10.09 13.52
N LEU A 500 8.05 -8.94 13.44
CA LEU A 500 6.60 -8.83 13.20
C LEU A 500 6.20 -9.39 11.81
N LEU A 501 7.03 -9.16 10.78
CA LEU A 501 6.85 -9.75 9.46
C LEU A 501 6.97 -11.27 9.51
N ARG A 502 8.02 -11.83 10.15
CA ARG A 502 8.15 -13.29 10.34
C ARG A 502 6.95 -13.89 11.06
N ALA A 503 6.41 -13.22 12.07
CA ALA A 503 5.24 -13.67 12.82
C ALA A 503 3.93 -13.70 12.01
N THR A 504 3.81 -12.86 10.98
CA THR A 504 2.60 -12.69 10.16
C THR A 504 2.68 -13.32 8.77
N CYS A 505 3.88 -13.72 8.32
CA CYS A 505 4.14 -14.29 7.00
C CYS A 505 3.83 -15.80 6.93
N GLN A 506 2.59 -16.16 7.26
CA GLN A 506 2.05 -17.52 7.15
C GLN A 506 1.86 -17.95 5.69
N ARG A 507 2.19 -19.20 5.37
CA ARG A 507 1.87 -19.83 4.07
C ARG A 507 0.35 -19.95 3.88
N PRO A 508 -0.16 -20.10 2.65
CA PRO A 508 -1.61 -20.04 2.38
C PRO A 508 -2.43 -21.04 3.18
N GLY A 509 -2.02 -22.32 3.21
CA GLY A 509 -2.69 -23.36 4.01
C GLY A 509 -2.53 -23.24 5.54
N GLU A 510 -1.63 -22.38 6.02
CA GLU A 510 -1.55 -22.00 7.45
C GLU A 510 -2.50 -20.83 7.73
N ARG A 511 -2.44 -19.78 6.89
CA ARG A 511 -3.29 -18.59 7.01
C ARG A 511 -4.77 -18.94 6.88
N GLN A 512 -5.12 -19.81 5.93
CA GLN A 512 -6.48 -20.30 5.72
C GLN A 512 -7.02 -20.98 6.99
N ARG A 513 -6.25 -21.91 7.57
CA ARG A 513 -6.60 -22.58 8.84
C ARG A 513 -6.78 -21.57 9.96
N SER A 514 -5.81 -20.66 10.18
CA SER A 514 -5.92 -19.64 11.22
C SER A 514 -7.09 -18.66 11.05
N ILE A 515 -7.62 -18.46 9.83
CA ILE A 515 -8.85 -17.68 9.61
C ILE A 515 -10.10 -18.51 9.95
N VAL A 516 -10.17 -19.78 9.54
CA VAL A 516 -11.30 -20.68 9.88
C VAL A 516 -11.36 -20.94 11.39
N GLU A 517 -10.22 -21.17 12.03
CA GLU A 517 -10.07 -21.29 13.49
C GLU A 517 -10.57 -20.02 14.20
N MET A 518 -10.30 -18.83 13.66
CA MET A 518 -10.77 -17.56 14.21
C MET A 518 -12.29 -17.37 14.07
N GLY A 519 -12.86 -17.71 12.90
CA GLY A 519 -14.32 -17.67 12.69
C GLY A 519 -15.05 -18.56 13.69
N LYS A 520 -14.54 -19.78 13.89
CA LYS A 520 -15.04 -20.74 14.88
C LYS A 520 -14.81 -20.28 16.33
N HIS A 521 -13.70 -19.60 16.64
CA HIS A 521 -13.45 -19.05 17.98
C HIS A 521 -14.41 -17.93 18.35
N ASN A 522 -14.81 -17.08 17.40
CA ASN A 522 -15.70 -15.95 17.63
C ASN A 522 -17.17 -16.36 17.83
N ARG A 523 -17.57 -17.56 17.37
CA ARG A 523 -18.90 -18.16 17.56
C ARG A 523 -20.07 -17.21 17.30
N TYR A 524 -20.05 -16.50 16.17
CA TYR A 524 -21.04 -15.45 15.86
C TYR A 524 -22.50 -15.89 15.99
N ASN A 525 -22.82 -17.14 15.63
CA ASN A 525 -24.19 -17.66 15.68
C ASN A 525 -24.65 -18.04 17.12
N GLU A 526 -23.74 -18.05 18.11
CA GLU A 526 -24.00 -18.20 19.57
C GLU A 526 -24.03 -16.82 20.29
N ASP A 527 -24.39 -15.75 19.59
CA ASP A 527 -24.55 -14.41 20.15
C ASP A 527 -26.02 -13.96 20.07
N ASP A 528 -26.67 -13.83 21.23
CA ASP A 528 -28.04 -13.35 21.40
C ASP A 528 -28.33 -12.09 20.58
N LEU A 529 -27.36 -11.18 20.45
CA LEU A 529 -27.50 -9.94 19.68
C LEU A 529 -27.58 -10.24 18.18
N ILE A 530 -26.71 -11.12 17.67
CA ILE A 530 -26.64 -11.51 16.26
C ILE A 530 -27.93 -12.29 15.90
N GLN A 531 -28.40 -13.18 16.78
CA GLN A 531 -29.67 -13.89 16.63
C GLN A 531 -30.88 -12.94 16.67
N GLN A 532 -30.92 -11.97 17.59
CA GLN A 532 -32.02 -11.00 17.70
C GLN A 532 -32.13 -10.11 16.45
N PHE A 533 -31.00 -9.71 15.87
CA PHE A 533 -30.95 -9.02 14.56
C PHE A 533 -31.20 -9.95 13.36
N GLY A 534 -31.42 -11.25 13.58
CA GLY A 534 -31.79 -12.21 12.54
C GLY A 534 -30.63 -12.56 11.59
N MET A 535 -29.39 -12.44 12.04
CA MET A 535 -28.20 -12.70 11.24
C MET A 535 -27.72 -14.16 11.43
N ASN A 536 -27.33 -14.82 10.35
CA ASN A 536 -26.67 -16.14 10.36
C ASN A 536 -25.38 -16.09 9.53
N ILE A 537 -24.26 -16.51 10.12
CA ILE A 537 -22.93 -16.46 9.49
C ILE A 537 -22.50 -17.88 9.13
N SER A 538 -22.23 -18.12 7.84
CA SER A 538 -21.70 -19.39 7.38
C SER A 538 -20.30 -19.66 7.95
N GLN A 539 -20.03 -20.93 8.30
CA GLN A 539 -18.73 -21.36 8.81
C GLN A 539 -17.70 -21.63 7.71
N ASP A 540 -18.14 -21.68 6.44
CA ASP A 540 -17.30 -21.98 5.29
C ASP A 540 -16.87 -20.74 4.52
N MET A 541 -15.61 -20.76 4.07
CA MET A 541 -15.06 -19.78 3.15
C MET A 541 -15.74 -19.89 1.79
N ALA A 542 -16.20 -18.76 1.25
CA ALA A 542 -16.84 -18.66 -0.05
C ALA A 542 -16.01 -19.37 -1.14
N LEU A 543 -16.63 -20.34 -1.81
CA LEU A 543 -16.06 -21.05 -2.95
C LEU A 543 -16.34 -20.22 -4.21
N VAL A 544 -15.29 -19.62 -4.75
CA VAL A 544 -15.38 -18.62 -5.82
C VAL A 544 -14.85 -19.19 -7.14
N ASN A 545 -15.62 -19.01 -8.20
CA ASN A 545 -15.19 -19.30 -9.56
C ASN A 545 -14.20 -18.24 -10.05
N ALA A 546 -13.06 -18.69 -10.56
CA ALA A 546 -11.95 -17.86 -10.99
C ALA A 546 -11.43 -18.33 -12.36
N ARG A 547 -10.60 -17.52 -13.01
CA ARG A 547 -9.90 -17.87 -14.25
C ARG A 547 -8.41 -17.60 -14.11
N VAL A 548 -7.56 -18.45 -14.66
CA VAL A 548 -6.11 -18.15 -14.79
C VAL A 548 -5.88 -17.60 -16.19
N LEU A 549 -5.67 -16.29 -16.27
CA LEU A 549 -5.34 -15.60 -17.52
C LEU A 549 -3.98 -16.08 -18.06
N PRO A 550 -3.85 -16.30 -19.38
CA PRO A 550 -2.58 -16.70 -19.97
C PRO A 550 -1.52 -15.59 -19.81
N PRO A 551 -0.24 -15.95 -19.59
CA PRO A 551 0.85 -14.99 -19.61
C PRO A 551 1.10 -14.48 -21.04
N PRO A 552 1.47 -13.21 -21.24
CA PRO A 552 1.80 -12.69 -22.57
C PRO A 552 3.16 -13.20 -23.06
N THR A 553 3.31 -13.34 -24.38
CA THR A 553 4.62 -13.56 -24.98
C THR A 553 5.42 -12.27 -25.04
N LEU A 554 6.65 -12.32 -24.56
CA LEU A 554 7.58 -11.19 -24.45
C LEU A 554 8.59 -11.21 -25.61
N LYS A 555 8.86 -10.05 -26.21
CA LYS A 555 9.87 -9.83 -27.26
C LYS A 555 11.22 -9.42 -26.65
N TYR A 556 12.27 -10.10 -27.10
CA TYR A 556 13.68 -9.77 -26.87
C TYR A 556 14.41 -9.52 -28.20
N HIS A 557 15.65 -9.03 -28.15
CA HIS A 557 16.39 -8.62 -29.34
C HIS A 557 16.80 -9.81 -30.23
N ASP A 558 16.73 -9.63 -31.56
CA ASP A 558 16.92 -10.72 -32.53
C ASP A 558 18.36 -11.25 -32.66
N THR A 559 19.34 -10.58 -32.03
CA THR A 559 20.73 -11.08 -31.85
C THR A 559 20.98 -11.75 -30.49
N GLY A 560 19.93 -12.02 -29.72
CA GLY A 560 19.92 -13.04 -28.68
C GLY A 560 19.76 -14.44 -29.29
N ARG A 561 20.22 -15.48 -28.57
CA ARG A 561 19.93 -16.88 -28.93
C ARG A 561 18.44 -17.19 -28.76
N GLU A 562 17.82 -16.58 -27.75
CA GLU A 562 16.38 -16.62 -27.52
C GLU A 562 15.79 -15.21 -27.79
N LYS A 563 14.86 -15.13 -28.74
CA LYS A 563 14.28 -13.89 -29.28
C LYS A 563 12.92 -13.55 -28.67
N SER A 564 12.32 -14.51 -27.96
CA SER A 564 11.01 -14.40 -27.31
C SER A 564 10.98 -15.25 -26.04
N GLU A 565 10.12 -14.88 -25.09
CA GLU A 565 9.92 -15.61 -23.83
C GLU A 565 8.42 -15.84 -23.60
N ASN A 566 8.06 -17.01 -23.07
CA ASN A 566 6.70 -17.36 -22.63
C ASN A 566 6.75 -17.61 -21.11
N PRO A 567 6.56 -16.56 -20.28
CA PRO A 567 6.79 -16.60 -18.84
C PRO A 567 6.02 -17.69 -18.11
N ARG A 568 6.71 -18.52 -17.34
CA ARG A 568 6.10 -19.65 -16.61
C ARG A 568 5.90 -19.28 -15.14
N MET A 569 4.68 -19.44 -14.62
CA MET A 569 4.32 -19.07 -13.24
C MET A 569 4.80 -17.65 -12.88
N GLY A 570 4.51 -16.68 -13.75
CA GLY A 570 4.82 -15.25 -13.56
C GLY A 570 6.32 -14.92 -13.51
N GLN A 571 7.19 -15.81 -14.00
CA GLN A 571 8.66 -15.73 -13.83
C GLN A 571 9.40 -16.13 -15.10
N TRP A 572 10.52 -15.46 -15.36
CA TRP A 572 11.49 -15.78 -16.40
C TRP A 572 12.89 -15.27 -16.01
N ASN A 573 13.87 -15.33 -16.91
CA ASN A 573 15.24 -14.85 -16.71
C ASN A 573 15.82 -14.25 -18.01
N MET A 574 17.02 -13.65 -17.95
CA MET A 574 17.73 -13.12 -19.13
C MET A 574 18.81 -14.08 -19.68
N ILE A 575 18.77 -15.38 -19.37
CA ILE A 575 19.67 -16.37 -19.99
C ILE A 575 19.37 -16.41 -21.49
N ASN A 576 20.41 -16.54 -22.33
CA ASN A 576 20.33 -16.57 -23.81
C ASN A 576 19.73 -15.33 -24.51
N LYS A 577 19.24 -14.33 -23.76
CA LYS A 577 18.49 -13.17 -24.24
C LYS A 577 19.28 -11.87 -24.18
N LYS A 578 18.97 -10.94 -25.09
CA LYS A 578 19.43 -9.54 -25.07
C LYS A 578 18.22 -8.60 -25.02
N MET A 579 18.36 -7.48 -24.30
CA MET A 579 17.30 -6.49 -24.08
C MET A 579 16.81 -5.91 -25.41
N VAL A 580 15.49 -5.76 -25.58
CA VAL A 580 14.88 -5.45 -26.89
C VAL A 580 15.36 -4.12 -27.49
N ASN A 581 15.66 -3.12 -26.66
CA ASN A 581 16.46 -1.95 -27.06
C ASN A 581 17.52 -1.68 -25.99
N GLY A 582 18.79 -1.91 -26.32
CA GLY A 582 19.89 -1.39 -25.52
C GLY A 582 19.97 0.13 -25.61
N GLY A 583 20.01 0.81 -24.45
CA GLY A 583 20.46 2.19 -24.37
C GLY A 583 21.97 2.29 -24.52
N ARG A 584 22.47 3.53 -24.63
CA ARG A 584 23.88 3.83 -24.90
C ARG A 584 24.51 4.63 -23.74
N VAL A 585 25.65 4.15 -23.25
CA VAL A 585 26.43 4.74 -22.15
C VAL A 585 27.87 4.94 -22.62
N ASP A 586 28.13 6.12 -23.17
CA ASP A 586 29.46 6.60 -23.55
C ASP A 586 30.17 7.25 -22.35
N PHE A 587 29.45 8.08 -21.59
CA PHE A 587 30.02 8.89 -20.49
C PHE A 587 29.49 8.41 -19.15
N TRP A 588 30.34 7.71 -18.40
CA TRP A 588 30.04 7.24 -17.05
C TRP A 588 31.22 7.39 -16.10
N ALA A 589 30.94 7.37 -14.80
CA ALA A 589 31.93 7.38 -13.74
C ALA A 589 31.50 6.46 -12.58
N CYS A 590 32.43 6.14 -11.69
CA CYS A 590 32.16 5.39 -10.46
C CYS A 590 32.81 6.03 -9.24
N VAL A 591 32.06 6.11 -8.13
CA VAL A 591 32.52 6.57 -6.82
C VAL A 591 32.12 5.58 -5.71
N ASN A 592 33.03 5.38 -4.76
CA ASN A 592 32.86 4.50 -3.62
C ASN A 592 32.97 5.27 -2.29
N PHE A 593 31.91 5.20 -1.48
CA PHE A 593 31.86 5.78 -0.14
C PHE A 593 31.87 4.72 0.99
N SER A 594 32.17 3.47 0.67
CA SER A 594 32.25 2.35 1.62
C SER A 594 33.69 2.07 2.06
N ARG A 595 33.85 1.15 3.00
CA ARG A 595 35.18 0.62 3.42
C ARG A 595 35.68 -0.51 2.53
N LEU A 596 35.08 -0.75 1.36
CA LEU A 596 35.60 -1.70 0.38
C LEU A 596 36.87 -1.14 -0.29
N ASP A 597 37.86 -2.02 -0.49
CA ASP A 597 39.16 -1.68 -1.08
C ASP A 597 39.04 -0.97 -2.45
N PRO A 598 39.88 0.03 -2.78
CA PRO A 598 39.81 0.74 -4.06
C PRO A 598 39.91 -0.17 -5.30
N SER A 599 40.64 -1.29 -5.26
CA SER A 599 40.73 -2.25 -6.38
C SER A 599 39.39 -2.95 -6.67
N PHE A 600 38.52 -3.09 -5.67
CA PHE A 600 37.16 -3.62 -5.86
C PHE A 600 36.36 -2.76 -6.85
N ASN A 601 36.59 -1.43 -6.89
CA ASN A 601 35.89 -0.52 -7.79
C ASN A 601 36.07 -0.94 -9.26
N PHE A 602 37.30 -1.24 -9.65
CA PHE A 602 37.65 -1.64 -11.02
C PHE A 602 36.93 -2.95 -11.39
N ARG A 603 37.18 -4.02 -10.61
CA ARG A 603 36.59 -5.33 -10.87
C ARG A 603 35.05 -5.31 -10.87
N PHE A 604 34.43 -4.59 -9.93
CA PHE A 604 32.97 -4.45 -9.89
C PHE A 604 32.42 -3.74 -11.13
N CYS A 605 33.09 -2.70 -11.60
CA CYS A 605 32.67 -2.00 -12.81
C CYS A 605 32.90 -2.87 -14.06
N GLU A 606 34.05 -3.51 -14.19
CA GLU A 606 34.36 -4.44 -15.29
C GLU A 606 33.31 -5.57 -15.39
N ASP A 607 33.05 -6.29 -14.29
CA ASP A 607 32.01 -7.33 -14.22
C ASP A 607 30.61 -6.79 -14.61
N LEU A 608 30.29 -5.56 -14.21
CA LEU A 608 29.00 -4.92 -14.51
C LEU A 608 28.87 -4.41 -15.95
N VAL A 609 29.95 -3.85 -16.52
CA VAL A 609 29.99 -3.36 -17.91
C VAL A 609 29.98 -4.53 -18.88
N ASN A 610 30.75 -5.58 -18.60
CA ASN A 610 30.71 -6.84 -19.34
C ASN A 610 29.31 -7.49 -19.28
N MET A 611 28.65 -7.46 -18.11
CA MET A 611 27.25 -7.88 -17.99
C MET A 611 26.32 -7.01 -18.86
N CYS A 612 26.43 -5.69 -18.82
CA CYS A 612 25.59 -4.77 -19.62
C CYS A 612 25.74 -5.04 -21.13
N ASN A 613 26.98 -5.09 -21.63
CA ASN A 613 27.29 -5.41 -23.03
C ASN A 613 26.80 -6.81 -23.44
N SER A 614 26.97 -7.83 -22.58
CA SER A 614 26.46 -9.19 -22.85
C SER A 614 24.95 -9.25 -23.05
N LYS A 615 24.20 -8.38 -22.36
CA LYS A 615 22.73 -8.24 -22.48
C LYS A 615 22.29 -7.23 -23.55
N GLY A 616 23.22 -6.65 -24.30
CA GLY A 616 22.93 -5.78 -25.45
C GLY A 616 22.80 -4.28 -25.12
N VAL A 617 23.12 -3.84 -23.91
CA VAL A 617 23.26 -2.40 -23.59
C VAL A 617 24.63 -1.95 -24.09
N HIS A 618 24.72 -0.91 -24.93
CA HIS A 618 26.02 -0.42 -25.40
C HIS A 618 26.67 0.39 -24.29
N PHE A 619 27.72 -0.15 -23.66
CA PHE A 619 28.34 0.44 -22.49
C PHE A 619 29.86 0.51 -22.67
N HIS A 620 30.42 1.72 -22.71
CA HIS A 620 31.85 1.95 -22.95
C HIS A 620 32.72 1.26 -21.87
N PRO A 621 33.69 0.40 -22.25
CA PRO A 621 34.52 -0.34 -21.28
C PRO A 621 35.29 0.51 -20.25
N GLN A 622 35.67 1.74 -20.60
CA GLN A 622 36.43 2.63 -19.72
C GLN A 622 35.54 3.76 -19.17
N PRO A 623 35.75 4.20 -17.92
CA PRO A 623 35.07 5.36 -17.37
C PRO A 623 35.66 6.66 -17.94
N LEU A 624 34.84 7.71 -17.97
CA LEU A 624 35.24 9.06 -18.41
C LEU A 624 36.35 9.67 -17.53
N ILE A 625 36.34 9.36 -16.24
CA ILE A 625 37.31 9.80 -15.24
C ILE A 625 37.72 8.60 -14.36
N PRO A 626 38.93 8.61 -13.75
CA PRO A 626 39.36 7.55 -12.85
C PRO A 626 38.37 7.29 -11.70
N HIS A 627 38.28 6.03 -11.27
CA HIS A 627 37.44 5.64 -10.14
C HIS A 627 37.86 6.35 -8.84
N GLN A 628 36.89 6.87 -8.09
CA GLN A 628 37.16 7.58 -6.84
C GLN A 628 36.68 6.79 -5.62
N SER A 629 37.47 6.82 -4.54
CA SER A 629 37.05 6.39 -3.21
C SER A 629 37.13 7.58 -2.26
N ALA A 630 36.08 7.83 -1.47
CA ALA A 630 35.99 9.02 -0.63
C ALA A 630 35.25 8.78 0.70
N HIS A 631 35.50 9.62 1.69
CA HIS A 631 34.85 9.50 3.00
C HIS A 631 33.35 9.89 2.94
N PRO A 632 32.43 9.17 3.62
CA PRO A 632 30.99 9.51 3.65
C PRO A 632 30.66 10.95 4.04
N GLY A 633 31.49 11.60 4.85
CA GLY A 633 31.31 13.02 5.23
C GLY A 633 31.55 14.02 4.09
N GLN A 634 32.03 13.58 2.92
CA GLN A 634 32.37 14.46 1.79
C GLN A 634 31.48 14.23 0.55
N ILE A 635 30.39 13.46 0.68
CA ILE A 635 29.51 13.05 -0.42
C ILE A 635 29.11 14.20 -1.35
N GLU A 636 28.64 15.32 -0.81
CA GLU A 636 28.19 16.45 -1.63
C GLU A 636 29.32 17.06 -2.46
N ARG A 637 30.45 17.38 -1.82
CA ARG A 637 31.64 17.91 -2.50
C ARG A 637 32.08 16.99 -3.62
N VAL A 638 32.21 15.69 -3.34
CA VAL A 638 32.68 14.70 -4.31
C VAL A 638 31.71 14.55 -5.48
N LEU A 639 30.39 14.62 -5.26
CA LEU A 639 29.40 14.64 -6.36
C LEU A 639 29.54 15.89 -7.25
N ARG A 640 29.75 17.08 -6.65
CA ARG A 640 29.98 18.33 -7.40
C ARG A 640 31.32 18.33 -8.14
N ASP A 641 32.38 17.81 -7.52
CA ASP A 641 33.71 17.67 -8.10
C ASP A 641 33.71 16.67 -9.28
N ILE A 642 33.04 15.52 -9.13
CA ILE A 642 32.80 14.55 -10.23
C ILE A 642 32.05 15.20 -11.39
N HIS A 643 30.99 15.99 -11.12
CA HIS A 643 30.25 16.68 -12.17
C HIS A 643 31.14 17.67 -12.95
N LYS A 644 31.92 18.49 -12.23
CA LYS A 644 32.83 19.49 -12.82
C LYS A 644 33.93 18.83 -13.67
N MET A 645 34.58 17.79 -13.15
CA MET A 645 35.60 17.03 -13.89
C MET A 645 35.00 16.31 -15.11
N SER A 646 33.82 15.69 -14.98
CA SER A 646 33.14 15.02 -16.09
C SER A 646 32.81 16.00 -17.21
N SER A 647 32.23 17.15 -16.87
CA SER A 647 31.83 18.16 -17.86
C SER A 647 33.06 18.71 -18.61
N LYS A 648 34.12 19.08 -17.88
CA LYS A 648 35.39 19.49 -18.51
C LYS A 648 35.95 18.41 -19.42
N LYS A 649 35.92 17.14 -19.00
CA LYS A 649 36.47 16.05 -19.81
C LYS A 649 35.64 15.74 -21.06
N ILE A 650 34.33 15.91 -20.99
CA ILE A 650 33.42 15.82 -22.14
C ILE A 650 33.67 16.97 -23.14
N GLU A 651 33.99 18.17 -22.66
CA GLU A 651 34.42 19.28 -23.54
C GLU A 651 35.78 19.02 -24.19
N GLU A 652 36.77 18.53 -23.43
CA GLU A 652 38.10 18.17 -23.95
C GLU A 652 38.07 17.12 -25.08
N ILE A 653 37.11 16.18 -25.06
CA ILE A 653 36.94 15.15 -26.10
C ILE A 653 35.99 15.57 -27.23
N GLY A 654 35.71 16.88 -27.39
CA GLY A 654 34.91 17.39 -28.51
C GLY A 654 33.41 17.10 -28.40
N HIS A 655 32.89 16.93 -27.18
CA HIS A 655 31.48 16.56 -26.93
C HIS A 655 30.73 17.60 -26.08
N LYS A 656 31.13 18.86 -26.21
CA LYS A 656 30.56 20.03 -25.53
C LYS A 656 29.02 20.02 -25.49
N GLY A 657 28.47 20.27 -24.31
CA GLY A 657 27.03 20.28 -24.04
C GLY A 657 26.38 18.91 -23.75
N LYS A 658 27.10 17.78 -23.92
CA LYS A 658 26.58 16.47 -23.48
C LYS A 658 26.77 16.30 -21.96
N PRO A 659 25.80 15.73 -21.22
CA PRO A 659 25.94 15.46 -19.78
C PRO A 659 26.63 14.11 -19.50
N LEU A 660 27.10 13.93 -18.27
CA LEU A 660 27.45 12.61 -17.73
C LEU A 660 26.19 11.73 -17.69
N GLN A 661 26.17 10.63 -18.43
CA GLN A 661 24.96 9.81 -18.63
C GLN A 661 24.67 8.87 -17.46
N LEU A 662 25.71 8.39 -16.75
CA LEU A 662 25.53 7.49 -15.61
C LEU A 662 26.62 7.67 -14.54
N LEU A 663 26.21 7.81 -13.28
CA LEU A 663 27.10 7.71 -12.12
C LEU A 663 26.79 6.46 -11.30
N ILE A 664 27.75 5.53 -11.24
CA ILE A 664 27.72 4.36 -10.36
C ILE A 664 28.20 4.80 -8.97
N ILE A 665 27.43 4.45 -7.94
CA ILE A 665 27.72 4.88 -6.55
C ILE A 665 27.68 3.68 -5.62
N ILE A 666 28.83 3.26 -5.09
CA ILE A 666 28.86 2.33 -3.96
C ILE A 666 28.59 3.15 -2.69
N LEU A 667 27.45 2.88 -2.05
CA LEU A 667 26.96 3.60 -0.87
C LEU A 667 27.87 3.35 0.36
N PRO A 668 27.86 4.24 1.37
CA PRO A 668 28.43 3.94 2.68
C PRO A 668 27.87 2.66 3.31
N ASP A 669 28.64 2.04 4.19
CA ASP A 669 28.21 0.89 4.99
C ASP A 669 27.09 1.21 6.00
N VAL A 670 26.88 2.50 6.29
CA VAL A 670 25.80 3.03 7.13
C VAL A 670 24.66 3.60 6.29
N THR A 671 23.42 3.40 6.74
CA THR A 671 22.22 3.88 6.05
C THR A 671 21.92 5.35 6.38
N GLY A 672 21.58 6.13 5.35
CA GLY A 672 21.04 7.50 5.50
C GLY A 672 21.31 8.37 4.27
N SER A 673 22.53 8.28 3.73
CA SER A 673 23.02 9.09 2.62
C SER A 673 22.28 8.95 1.28
N TYR A 674 21.50 7.87 1.07
CA TYR A 674 20.81 7.61 -0.21
C TYR A 674 19.92 8.78 -0.65
N GLY A 675 19.18 9.40 0.27
CA GLY A 675 18.29 10.51 -0.06
C GLY A 675 19.04 11.78 -0.48
N MET A 676 20.08 12.14 0.28
CA MET A 676 21.00 13.24 -0.02
C MET A 676 21.65 13.07 -1.40
N ILE A 677 22.21 11.88 -1.67
CA ILE A 677 22.80 11.52 -2.96
C ILE A 677 21.77 11.69 -4.08
N LYS A 678 20.53 11.23 -3.88
CA LYS A 678 19.48 11.33 -4.90
C LYS A 678 19.00 12.76 -5.14
N ARG A 679 18.86 13.60 -4.12
CA ARG A 679 18.57 15.03 -4.29
C ARG A 679 19.65 15.71 -5.14
N ILE A 680 20.91 15.64 -4.69
CA ILE A 680 22.03 16.31 -5.37
C ILE A 680 22.18 15.84 -6.82
N CYS A 681 22.11 14.53 -7.07
CA CYS A 681 22.16 14.01 -8.43
C CYS A 681 20.99 14.49 -9.31
N GLU A 682 19.75 14.40 -8.83
CA GLU A 682 18.56 14.43 -9.71
C GLU A 682 17.92 15.83 -9.81
N THR A 683 18.06 16.70 -8.80
CA THR A 683 17.51 18.07 -8.80
C THR A 683 18.57 19.14 -8.97
N GLU A 684 19.81 18.91 -8.53
CA GLU A 684 20.88 19.92 -8.56
C GLU A 684 21.81 19.74 -9.77
N LEU A 685 22.35 18.53 -9.98
CA LEU A 685 23.39 18.25 -10.98
C LEU A 685 22.88 17.66 -12.31
N GLY A 686 21.68 17.08 -12.35
CA GLY A 686 21.14 16.42 -13.55
C GLY A 686 21.83 15.10 -13.91
N ILE A 687 22.41 14.40 -12.93
CA ILE A 687 23.11 13.14 -13.12
C ILE A 687 22.18 11.96 -12.81
N VAL A 688 22.00 11.06 -13.77
CA VAL A 688 21.31 9.79 -13.53
C VAL A 688 22.23 8.85 -12.77
N SER A 689 21.82 8.39 -11.57
CA SER A 689 22.70 7.58 -10.70
C SER A 689 22.17 6.18 -10.34
N GLN A 690 23.09 5.22 -10.27
CA GLN A 690 22.84 3.83 -9.88
C GLN A 690 23.59 3.49 -8.59
N CYS A 691 22.88 3.60 -7.46
CA CYS A 691 23.41 3.27 -6.14
C CYS A 691 23.48 1.75 -5.91
N CYS A 692 24.55 1.29 -5.28
CA CYS A 692 24.83 -0.11 -4.95
C CYS A 692 25.14 -0.23 -3.45
N GLN A 693 24.61 -1.25 -2.77
CA GLN A 693 24.96 -1.52 -1.37
C GLN A 693 26.26 -2.33 -1.30
N PRO A 694 27.23 -1.99 -0.42
CA PRO A 694 28.51 -2.71 -0.33
C PRO A 694 28.35 -4.22 -0.17
N LYS A 695 27.51 -4.64 0.79
CA LYS A 695 27.22 -6.06 1.11
C LYS A 695 26.48 -6.84 0.02
N ALA A 696 26.03 -6.16 -1.05
CA ALA A 696 25.43 -6.78 -2.24
C ALA A 696 26.41 -6.77 -3.41
N ALA A 697 27.10 -5.65 -3.64
CA ALA A 697 28.13 -5.52 -4.67
C ALA A 697 29.31 -6.48 -4.42
N SER A 698 29.81 -6.59 -3.19
CA SER A 698 30.97 -7.43 -2.84
C SER A 698 30.79 -8.93 -3.07
N LYS A 699 29.56 -9.39 -3.37
CA LYS A 699 29.26 -10.78 -3.72
C LYS A 699 29.45 -11.10 -5.20
N LEU A 700 29.59 -10.09 -6.06
CA LEU A 700 29.77 -10.20 -7.53
C LEU A 700 28.83 -11.24 -8.20
N SER A 701 27.61 -11.39 -7.68
CA SER A 701 26.68 -12.40 -8.16
C SER A 701 26.18 -12.03 -9.56
N LYS A 702 26.33 -12.94 -10.53
CA LYS A 702 25.83 -12.76 -11.91
C LYS A 702 24.37 -12.32 -11.94
N GLN A 703 23.53 -12.85 -11.04
CA GLN A 703 22.11 -12.46 -10.95
C GLN A 703 21.91 -11.05 -10.38
N TYR A 704 22.79 -10.57 -9.49
CA TYR A 704 22.77 -9.18 -9.00
C TYR A 704 23.17 -8.21 -10.11
N LEU A 705 24.26 -8.50 -10.84
CA LEU A 705 24.74 -7.70 -11.97
C LEU A 705 23.69 -7.65 -13.10
N GLU A 706 23.04 -8.76 -13.41
CA GLU A 706 21.92 -8.82 -14.37
C GLU A 706 20.73 -7.94 -13.91
N ASN A 707 20.38 -7.95 -12.63
CA ASN A 707 19.34 -7.08 -12.07
C ASN A 707 19.79 -5.61 -11.90
N LEU A 708 21.08 -5.29 -12.06
CA LEU A 708 21.58 -3.92 -12.20
C LEU A 708 21.50 -3.48 -13.67
N SER A 709 21.94 -4.31 -14.63
CA SER A 709 21.89 -3.95 -16.05
C SER A 709 20.47 -3.63 -16.52
N LEU A 710 19.47 -4.38 -16.06
CA LEU A 710 18.05 -4.08 -16.31
C LEU A 710 17.62 -2.67 -15.84
N LYS A 711 18.13 -2.21 -14.68
CA LYS A 711 17.81 -0.87 -14.14
C LYS A 711 18.61 0.24 -14.81
N ILE A 712 19.86 -0.06 -15.16
CA ILE A 712 20.72 0.84 -15.93
C ILE A 712 20.10 1.12 -17.30
N ASN A 713 19.68 0.09 -18.02
CA ASN A 713 19.17 0.24 -19.39
C ASN A 713 18.00 1.23 -19.49
N VAL A 714 16.98 1.10 -18.64
CA VAL A 714 15.82 2.03 -18.63
C VAL A 714 16.13 3.40 -18.02
N LYS A 715 17.20 3.52 -17.23
CA LYS A 715 17.74 4.81 -16.76
C LYS A 715 18.49 5.57 -17.86
N VAL A 716 18.95 4.91 -18.90
CA VAL A 716 19.61 5.52 -20.06
C VAL A 716 18.75 5.41 -21.34
N GLY A 717 17.42 5.38 -21.16
CA GLY A 717 16.43 5.47 -22.24
C GLY A 717 16.17 4.19 -23.04
N GLY A 718 16.81 3.07 -22.69
CA GLY A 718 16.61 1.76 -23.32
C GLY A 718 15.30 1.07 -22.92
N ARG A 719 15.01 -0.10 -23.51
CA ARG A 719 13.86 -0.96 -23.22
C ARG A 719 14.30 -2.39 -22.97
N ASN A 720 13.84 -3.00 -21.88
CA ASN A 720 14.27 -4.34 -21.49
C ASN A 720 13.55 -5.44 -22.27
N THR A 721 12.23 -5.31 -22.38
CA THR A 721 11.31 -6.24 -23.03
C THR A 721 10.06 -5.49 -23.48
N VAL A 722 9.36 -6.00 -24.49
CA VAL A 722 8.10 -5.47 -25.04
C VAL A 722 7.09 -6.61 -25.20
N LEU A 723 5.79 -6.36 -25.16
CA LEU A 723 4.75 -7.36 -25.47
C LEU A 723 4.71 -7.61 -26.99
N ILE A 724 4.74 -8.87 -27.45
CA ILE A 724 4.65 -9.16 -28.90
C ILE A 724 3.37 -8.58 -29.51
N ASP A 725 2.26 -8.68 -28.78
CA ASP A 725 0.97 -8.13 -29.21
C ASP A 725 0.97 -6.61 -29.38
N ALA A 726 1.83 -5.86 -28.68
CA ALA A 726 1.94 -4.42 -28.86
C ALA A 726 2.54 -4.08 -30.24
N ILE A 727 3.62 -4.77 -30.61
CA ILE A 727 4.31 -4.62 -31.90
C ILE A 727 3.39 -5.05 -33.04
N GLN A 728 2.64 -6.15 -32.85
CA GLN A 728 1.67 -6.68 -33.81
C GLN A 728 0.31 -5.94 -33.78
N ARG A 729 0.18 -4.88 -32.97
CA ARG A 729 -1.03 -4.07 -32.76
C ARG A 729 -2.30 -4.83 -32.36
N ARG A 730 -2.14 -5.94 -31.63
CA ARG A 730 -3.22 -6.83 -31.18
C ARG A 730 -3.74 -6.55 -29.75
N ILE A 731 -3.23 -5.53 -29.05
CA ILE A 731 -3.73 -5.17 -27.72
C ILE A 731 -4.99 -4.29 -27.87
N PRO A 732 -6.20 -4.77 -27.47
CA PRO A 732 -7.44 -4.02 -27.63
C PRO A 732 -7.43 -2.72 -26.84
N HIS A 733 -8.00 -1.66 -27.43
CA HIS A 733 -8.07 -0.31 -26.87
C HIS A 733 -6.70 0.28 -26.43
N VAL A 734 -5.59 -0.17 -27.03
CA VAL A 734 -4.24 0.39 -26.79
C VAL A 734 -3.45 0.60 -28.08
N SER A 735 -3.34 -0.43 -28.93
CA SER A 735 -2.46 -0.38 -30.12
C SER A 735 -3.17 0.01 -31.42
N ASP A 736 -4.49 0.19 -31.36
CA ASP A 736 -5.37 0.60 -32.46
C ASP A 736 -5.22 2.09 -32.81
N ILE A 737 -5.34 2.96 -31.79
CA ILE A 737 -5.15 4.42 -31.91
C ILE A 737 -4.20 4.92 -30.81
N PRO A 738 -3.53 6.09 -30.97
CA PRO A 738 -2.61 6.68 -29.99
C PRO A 738 -3.17 6.72 -28.57
N THR A 739 -2.78 5.74 -27.75
CA THR A 739 -3.28 5.56 -26.39
C THR A 739 -2.19 5.88 -25.40
N ILE A 740 -2.48 6.75 -24.42
CA ILE A 740 -1.59 7.05 -23.30
C ILE A 740 -2.10 6.36 -22.03
N ILE A 741 -1.22 5.64 -21.34
CA ILE A 741 -1.52 4.96 -20.08
C ILE A 741 -0.82 5.69 -18.93
N PHE A 742 -1.61 6.23 -18.02
CA PHE A 742 -1.16 6.91 -16.81
C PHE A 742 -1.15 5.97 -15.59
N GLY A 743 -0.28 6.32 -14.64
CA GLY A 743 -0.30 5.80 -13.28
C GLY A 743 -0.20 6.94 -12.28
N ALA A 744 -0.94 6.86 -11.17
CA ALA A 744 -0.97 7.88 -10.12
C ALA A 744 -0.99 7.27 -8.72
N ASP A 745 -0.26 7.88 -7.78
CA ASP A 745 -0.16 7.50 -6.35
C ASP A 745 0.02 8.74 -5.48
N VAL A 746 -0.45 8.68 -4.23
CA VAL A 746 -0.20 9.70 -3.21
C VAL A 746 0.43 9.07 -1.96
N THR A 747 1.65 9.49 -1.64
CA THR A 747 2.37 9.06 -0.45
C THR A 747 2.26 10.12 0.65
N HIS A 748 1.42 9.87 1.65
CA HIS A 748 1.33 10.64 2.90
C HIS A 748 2.59 10.52 3.79
N PRO A 749 2.83 11.48 4.71
CA PRO A 749 3.83 11.36 5.78
C PRO A 749 3.43 10.35 6.87
N GLN A 750 4.38 10.00 7.74
CA GLN A 750 4.19 8.95 8.74
C GLN A 750 3.17 9.38 9.84
N PRO A 751 2.58 8.43 10.59
CA PRO A 751 1.71 8.76 11.71
C PRO A 751 2.48 9.49 12.82
N GLY A 752 2.10 10.75 13.11
CA GLY A 752 2.79 11.64 14.05
C GLY A 752 3.82 12.60 13.43
N GLU A 753 3.93 12.65 12.11
CA GLU A 753 4.64 13.70 11.35
C GLU A 753 3.61 14.72 10.84
N ASP A 754 3.06 15.56 11.73
CA ASP A 754 1.83 16.30 11.48
C ASP A 754 1.99 17.58 10.61
N SER A 755 3.22 17.92 10.21
CA SER A 755 3.56 19.12 9.42
C SER A 755 4.10 18.82 8.01
N SER A 756 4.53 17.59 7.73
CA SER A 756 5.12 17.24 6.43
C SER A 756 4.03 17.13 5.34
N PRO A 757 4.31 17.51 4.08
CA PRO A 757 3.33 17.47 2.99
C PRO A 757 2.99 16.04 2.56
N SER A 758 1.82 15.85 1.94
CA SER A 758 1.57 14.72 1.04
C SER A 758 2.38 14.92 -0.24
N ILE A 759 2.81 13.83 -0.88
CA ILE A 759 3.48 13.88 -2.19
C ILE A 759 2.66 13.06 -3.17
N ALA A 760 2.19 13.72 -4.23
CA ALA A 760 1.57 13.08 -5.38
C ALA A 760 2.63 12.76 -6.44
N ALA A 761 2.43 11.67 -7.16
CA ALA A 761 3.19 11.35 -8.35
C ALA A 761 2.26 10.87 -9.47
N VAL A 762 2.59 11.31 -10.69
CA VAL A 762 1.93 10.87 -11.92
C VAL A 762 3.00 10.44 -12.89
N VAL A 763 2.80 9.29 -13.52
CA VAL A 763 3.62 8.79 -14.64
C VAL A 763 2.74 8.59 -15.85
N ALA A 764 3.32 8.64 -17.05
CA ALA A 764 2.62 8.25 -18.27
C ALA A 764 3.55 7.58 -19.28
N SER A 765 2.99 6.64 -20.04
CA SER A 765 3.67 5.93 -21.13
C SER A 765 4.10 6.88 -22.25
N MET A 766 5.30 6.71 -22.81
CA MET A 766 5.88 7.61 -23.82
C MET A 766 6.19 6.94 -25.17
N ASP A 767 6.07 5.62 -25.29
CA ASP A 767 6.37 4.84 -26.50
C ASP A 767 5.15 4.04 -26.99
N TRP A 768 4.13 4.72 -27.53
CA TRP A 768 3.03 4.05 -28.23
C TRP A 768 3.51 3.44 -29.57
N PRO A 769 3.13 2.20 -29.94
CA PRO A 769 2.16 1.31 -29.29
C PRO A 769 2.73 0.35 -28.22
N GLU A 770 4.04 0.37 -27.94
CA GLU A 770 4.72 -0.58 -27.04
C GLU A 770 4.43 -0.41 -25.52
N VAL A 771 4.23 0.83 -25.05
CA VAL A 771 3.85 1.19 -23.66
C VAL A 771 4.80 0.64 -22.57
N THR A 772 6.11 0.84 -22.75
CA THR A 772 7.16 0.36 -21.82
C THR A 772 8.04 1.45 -21.21
N LYS A 773 8.20 2.61 -21.86
CA LYS A 773 8.90 3.79 -21.33
C LYS A 773 7.90 4.70 -20.63
N TYR A 774 8.26 5.22 -19.46
CA TYR A 774 7.39 6.12 -18.68
C TYR A 774 8.15 7.36 -18.19
N ARG A 775 7.67 8.55 -18.57
CA ARG A 775 8.06 9.82 -17.89
C ARG A 775 7.31 9.89 -16.55
N GLY A 776 7.88 10.59 -15.57
CA GLY A 776 7.29 10.73 -14.24
C GLY A 776 7.49 12.11 -13.64
N ILE A 777 6.40 12.68 -13.11
CA ILE A 777 6.33 13.99 -12.47
C ILE A 777 5.85 13.81 -11.03
N VAL A 778 6.31 14.68 -10.14
CA VAL A 778 5.99 14.69 -8.71
C VAL A 778 5.59 16.08 -8.26
N SER A 779 4.64 16.18 -7.34
CA SER A 779 4.20 17.46 -6.76
C SER A 779 3.92 17.30 -5.26
N ALA A 780 4.14 18.37 -4.49
CA ALA A 780 3.78 18.40 -3.07
C ALA A 780 2.38 19.00 -2.91
N GLN A 781 1.63 18.48 -1.93
CA GLN A 781 0.30 18.97 -1.59
C GLN A 781 0.08 18.94 -0.07
N ALA A 782 -1.06 19.47 0.38
CA ALA A 782 -1.38 19.67 1.79
C ALA A 782 -1.30 18.37 2.63
N HIS A 783 -1.11 18.52 3.94
CA HIS A 783 -0.92 17.39 4.85
C HIS A 783 -2.12 16.42 4.82
N ARG A 784 -1.87 15.16 4.44
CA ARG A 784 -2.89 14.09 4.28
C ARG A 784 -3.98 14.37 3.24
N GLU A 785 -3.75 15.36 2.36
CA GLU A 785 -4.53 15.51 1.13
C GLU A 785 -4.31 14.29 0.23
N GLU A 786 -5.40 13.64 -0.18
CA GLU A 786 -5.39 12.45 -1.05
C GLU A 786 -5.70 12.78 -2.50
N ILE A 787 -6.51 13.80 -2.81
CA ILE A 787 -6.83 14.20 -4.19
C ILE A 787 -5.59 14.85 -4.80
N ILE A 788 -5.22 14.51 -6.04
CA ILE A 788 -4.03 15.09 -6.68
C ILE A 788 -4.34 16.50 -7.18
N GLN A 789 -3.94 17.51 -6.40
CA GLN A 789 -4.29 18.91 -6.62
C GLN A 789 -3.60 19.54 -7.86
N ASP A 790 -2.47 19.01 -8.30
CA ASP A 790 -1.66 19.55 -9.42
C ASP A 790 -1.79 18.74 -10.73
N LEU A 791 -2.84 17.91 -10.88
CA LEU A 791 -3.13 17.25 -12.17
C LEU A 791 -3.33 18.27 -13.30
N TYR A 792 -4.02 19.35 -12.98
CA TYR A 792 -4.17 20.56 -13.79
C TYR A 792 -4.06 21.78 -12.86
N SER A 793 -3.21 22.74 -13.23
CA SER A 793 -3.06 23.99 -12.50
C SER A 793 -2.92 25.16 -13.46
N VAL A 794 -3.36 26.35 -13.06
CA VAL A 794 -3.14 27.59 -13.82
C VAL A 794 -2.24 28.48 -12.98
N LYS A 795 -1.10 28.88 -13.56
CA LYS A 795 -0.11 29.75 -12.92
C LYS A 795 -0.16 31.11 -13.62
N GLN A 796 -0.19 32.21 -12.88
CA GLN A 796 0.01 33.52 -13.49
C GLN A 796 1.50 33.70 -13.79
N ASP A 797 1.81 33.83 -15.08
CA ASP A 797 3.11 34.22 -15.61
C ASP A 797 3.12 35.76 -15.76
N PRO A 798 4.09 36.50 -15.19
CA PRO A 798 4.12 37.96 -15.24
C PRO A 798 4.09 38.55 -16.66
N ASN A 799 4.55 37.81 -17.67
CA ASN A 799 4.66 38.26 -19.04
C ASN A 799 3.61 37.62 -19.98
N ARG A 800 2.92 36.56 -19.54
CA ARG A 800 2.01 35.74 -20.37
C ARG A 800 0.62 35.53 -19.76
N GLY A 801 0.34 36.11 -18.59
CA GLY A 801 -0.96 35.99 -17.92
C GLY A 801 -1.23 34.56 -17.43
N PRO A 802 -2.50 34.08 -17.44
CA PRO A 802 -2.86 32.76 -16.91
C PRO A 802 -2.36 31.61 -17.80
N VAL A 803 -1.19 31.06 -17.46
CA VAL A 803 -0.59 29.91 -18.16
C VAL A 803 -1.11 28.60 -17.56
N ALA A 804 -1.84 27.83 -18.36
CA ALA A 804 -2.23 26.47 -18.04
C ALA A 804 -1.01 25.53 -17.97
N GLY A 805 -0.94 24.74 -16.90
CA GLY A 805 0.09 23.76 -16.55
C GLY A 805 -0.51 22.50 -15.92
N GLY A 806 0.15 21.96 -14.89
CA GLY A 806 -0.22 20.72 -14.21
C GLY A 806 0.30 19.44 -14.88
N MET A 807 0.35 18.36 -14.08
CA MET A 807 1.05 17.11 -14.40
C MET A 807 0.52 16.42 -15.66
N ILE A 808 -0.80 16.43 -15.89
CA ILE A 808 -1.40 15.78 -17.08
C ILE A 808 -0.99 16.51 -18.36
N ARG A 809 -0.99 17.84 -18.35
CA ARG A 809 -0.65 18.70 -19.49
C ARG A 809 0.82 18.57 -19.90
N GLU A 810 1.72 18.43 -18.94
CA GLU A 810 3.14 18.18 -19.21
C GLU A 810 3.37 16.79 -19.85
N HIS A 811 2.74 15.73 -19.34
CA HIS A 811 2.80 14.39 -19.95
C HIS A 811 2.23 14.37 -21.38
N PHE A 812 1.15 15.08 -21.68
CA PHE A 812 0.63 15.19 -23.04
C PHE A 812 1.59 15.88 -24.01
N ARG A 813 2.32 16.91 -23.55
CA ARG A 813 3.37 17.57 -24.35
C ARG A 813 4.53 16.62 -24.63
N ALA A 814 5.02 15.92 -23.61
CA ALA A 814 6.07 14.92 -23.74
C ALA A 814 5.66 13.76 -24.67
N PHE A 815 4.42 13.26 -24.56
CA PHE A 815 3.90 12.20 -25.44
C PHE A 815 3.90 12.65 -26.91
N ARG A 816 3.49 13.91 -27.19
CA ARG A 816 3.53 14.45 -28.56
C ARG A 816 4.95 14.65 -29.08
N GLN A 817 5.89 15.03 -28.22
CA GLN A 817 7.32 15.13 -28.57
C GLN A 817 7.94 13.74 -28.85
N ALA A 818 7.57 12.72 -28.08
CA ALA A 818 8.11 11.36 -28.21
C ALA A 818 7.49 10.53 -29.34
N THR A 819 6.21 10.75 -29.69
CA THR A 819 5.46 9.93 -30.66
C THR A 819 5.03 10.67 -31.92
N GLY A 820 5.15 12.00 -31.97
CA GLY A 820 4.59 12.86 -33.01
C GLY A 820 3.06 13.02 -32.99
N ARG A 821 2.33 12.17 -32.25
CA ARG A 821 0.86 12.19 -32.14
C ARG A 821 0.43 12.85 -30.83
N LYS A 822 -0.72 13.52 -30.83
CA LYS A 822 -1.45 13.70 -29.55
C LYS A 822 -2.08 12.37 -29.15
N PRO A 823 -2.34 12.10 -27.85
CA PRO A 823 -3.21 10.99 -27.49
C PRO A 823 -4.59 11.16 -28.12
N GLU A 824 -5.20 10.03 -28.44
CA GLU A 824 -6.57 9.90 -28.92
C GLU A 824 -7.40 9.03 -27.95
N ARG A 825 -6.76 8.41 -26.95
CA ARG A 825 -7.36 7.68 -25.82
C ARG A 825 -6.54 7.82 -24.55
N ILE A 826 -7.20 7.83 -23.38
CA ILE A 826 -6.56 7.86 -22.06
C ILE A 826 -7.00 6.65 -21.22
N ILE A 827 -6.04 5.98 -20.59
CA ILE A 827 -6.28 4.98 -19.53
C ILE A 827 -5.55 5.45 -18.27
N PHE A 828 -6.23 5.53 -17.13
CA PHE A 828 -5.71 6.13 -15.89
C PHE A 828 -5.80 5.15 -14.71
N PHE A 829 -4.66 4.67 -14.21
CA PHE A 829 -4.59 3.78 -13.05
C PHE A 829 -4.19 4.53 -11.77
N ARG A 830 -5.06 4.52 -10.75
CA ARG A 830 -4.91 5.30 -9.51
C ARG A 830 -4.76 4.39 -8.28
N ASP A 831 -3.57 4.26 -7.70
CA ASP A 831 -3.36 3.52 -6.44
C ASP A 831 -3.83 4.35 -5.22
N GLY A 832 -3.93 3.71 -4.06
CA GLY A 832 -4.07 4.35 -2.75
C GLY A 832 -5.50 4.65 -2.28
N VAL A 833 -6.39 5.04 -3.19
CA VAL A 833 -7.72 5.60 -2.87
C VAL A 833 -8.65 4.59 -2.20
N SER A 834 -9.35 5.01 -1.14
CA SER A 834 -10.35 4.17 -0.44
C SER A 834 -11.76 4.31 -1.03
N GLU A 835 -12.59 3.27 -0.85
CA GLU A 835 -13.97 3.19 -1.39
C GLU A 835 -14.81 4.42 -1.05
N GLY A 836 -14.75 4.89 0.20
CA GLY A 836 -15.47 6.09 0.66
C GLY A 836 -14.96 7.43 0.11
N GLN A 837 -13.95 7.42 -0.77
CA GLN A 837 -13.41 8.60 -1.45
C GLN A 837 -13.61 8.54 -2.98
N PHE A 838 -14.11 7.42 -3.53
CA PHE A 838 -14.21 7.20 -4.99
C PHE A 838 -14.92 8.33 -5.73
N SER A 839 -16.11 8.73 -5.28
CA SER A 839 -16.92 9.77 -5.96
C SER A 839 -16.22 11.13 -5.94
N GLN A 840 -15.55 11.48 -4.84
CA GLN A 840 -14.82 12.74 -4.71
C GLN A 840 -13.56 12.74 -5.57
N VAL A 841 -12.73 11.69 -5.47
CA VAL A 841 -11.52 11.57 -6.28
C VAL A 841 -11.84 11.58 -7.77
N LEU A 842 -12.85 10.82 -8.22
CA LEU A 842 -13.25 10.83 -9.62
C LEU A 842 -13.68 12.23 -10.06
N LEU A 843 -14.54 12.91 -9.29
CA LEU A 843 -15.06 14.23 -9.66
C LEU A 843 -13.93 15.26 -9.88
N TYR A 844 -12.99 15.37 -8.94
CA TYR A 844 -11.89 16.33 -9.02
C TYR A 844 -10.78 15.90 -10.00
N GLU A 845 -10.37 14.63 -10.00
CA GLU A 845 -9.26 14.17 -10.87
C GLU A 845 -9.69 14.08 -12.35
N MET A 846 -10.95 13.73 -12.64
CA MET A 846 -11.49 13.70 -14.01
C MET A 846 -11.70 15.11 -14.58
N ASP A 847 -12.20 16.06 -13.78
CA ASP A 847 -12.30 17.48 -14.16
C ASP A 847 -10.91 18.05 -14.51
N ALA A 848 -9.89 17.76 -13.69
CA ALA A 848 -8.52 18.15 -13.98
C ALA A 848 -7.99 17.53 -15.29
N ILE A 849 -8.26 16.25 -15.57
CA ILE A 849 -7.92 15.61 -16.85
C ILE A 849 -8.62 16.31 -18.02
N ARG A 850 -9.90 16.68 -17.89
CA ARG A 850 -10.66 17.41 -18.93
C ARG A 850 -10.09 18.80 -19.22
N LYS A 851 -9.80 19.58 -18.18
CA LYS A 851 -9.16 20.91 -18.30
C LYS A 851 -7.76 20.83 -18.91
N ALA A 852 -6.99 19.80 -18.56
CA ALA A 852 -5.69 19.54 -19.17
C ALA A 852 -5.79 19.20 -20.67
N CYS A 853 -6.86 18.52 -21.12
CA CYS A 853 -7.12 18.29 -22.53
C CYS A 853 -7.54 19.59 -23.24
N GLN A 854 -8.60 20.26 -22.78
CA GLN A 854 -9.13 21.50 -23.39
C GLN A 854 -8.06 22.60 -23.51
N SER A 855 -7.17 22.74 -22.52
CA SER A 855 -6.08 23.73 -22.56
C SER A 855 -5.01 23.48 -23.64
N LEU A 856 -4.96 22.30 -24.27
CA LEU A 856 -4.05 22.00 -25.39
C LEU A 856 -4.65 22.38 -26.75
N GLN A 857 -5.93 22.13 -26.92
CA GLN A 857 -6.71 22.41 -28.11
C GLN A 857 -8.19 22.45 -27.72
N GLU A 858 -8.90 23.47 -28.18
CA GLU A 858 -10.34 23.56 -27.98
C GLU A 858 -11.06 22.34 -28.59
N GLY A 859 -12.11 21.85 -27.91
CA GLY A 859 -12.83 20.63 -28.30
C GLY A 859 -12.07 19.31 -28.17
N TYR A 860 -10.78 19.29 -27.78
CA TYR A 860 -10.03 18.03 -27.60
C TYR A 860 -10.49 17.30 -26.33
N LEU A 861 -11.29 16.25 -26.53
CA LEU A 861 -11.93 15.44 -25.49
C LEU A 861 -11.75 13.94 -25.80
N PRO A 862 -10.56 13.35 -25.58
CA PRO A 862 -10.34 11.92 -25.81
C PRO A 862 -11.12 11.07 -24.79
N PRO A 863 -11.61 9.87 -25.16
CA PRO A 863 -12.28 8.96 -24.25
C PRO A 863 -11.35 8.46 -23.15
N VAL A 864 -11.84 8.47 -21.91
CA VAL A 864 -11.09 8.13 -20.69
C VAL A 864 -11.64 6.86 -20.03
N THR A 865 -10.74 6.02 -19.54
CA THR A 865 -11.04 4.93 -18.60
C THR A 865 -10.28 5.16 -17.30
N PHE A 866 -10.99 5.35 -16.18
CA PHE A 866 -10.43 5.63 -14.86
C PHE A 866 -10.59 4.39 -13.96
N VAL A 867 -9.47 3.81 -13.54
CA VAL A 867 -9.42 2.57 -12.77
C VAL A 867 -8.66 2.80 -11.47
N VAL A 868 -9.35 2.71 -10.34
CA VAL A 868 -8.69 2.67 -9.02
C VAL A 868 -8.07 1.28 -8.82
N VAL A 869 -6.85 1.28 -8.31
CA VAL A 869 -6.07 0.10 -7.91
C VAL A 869 -5.98 0.09 -6.39
N GLN A 870 -6.34 -1.00 -5.75
CA GLN A 870 -6.18 -1.19 -4.31
C GLN A 870 -5.34 -2.43 -4.04
N LYS A 871 -4.07 -2.24 -3.66
CA LYS A 871 -3.21 -3.32 -3.15
C LYS A 871 -3.46 -3.63 -1.66
N ARG A 872 -4.23 -2.80 -0.93
CA ARG A 872 -4.23 -2.74 0.55
C ARG A 872 -5.52 -3.23 1.23
N HIS A 873 -6.35 -4.06 0.59
CA HIS A 873 -7.58 -4.66 1.17
C HIS A 873 -7.36 -5.97 1.96
N HIS A 874 -8.40 -6.49 2.61
CA HIS A 874 -8.33 -7.69 3.46
C HIS A 874 -8.68 -9.01 2.76
N THR A 875 -9.27 -8.97 1.56
CA THR A 875 -9.48 -10.14 0.67
C THR A 875 -8.19 -10.93 0.42
N ARG A 876 -8.25 -12.25 0.61
CA ARG A 876 -7.23 -13.26 0.29
C ARG A 876 -7.92 -14.39 -0.46
N LEU A 877 -7.17 -15.01 -1.38
CA LEU A 877 -7.63 -16.15 -2.18
C LEU A 877 -6.69 -17.34 -1.92
N PHE A 878 -7.28 -18.50 -1.70
CA PHE A 878 -6.59 -19.77 -1.42
C PHE A 878 -6.94 -20.79 -2.50
N PRO A 879 -6.01 -21.67 -2.90
CA PRO A 879 -6.29 -22.72 -3.86
C PRO A 879 -7.30 -23.76 -3.31
N THR A 880 -8.11 -24.35 -4.20
CA THR A 880 -8.89 -25.55 -3.86
C THR A 880 -8.07 -26.82 -4.04
N ASP A 881 -7.39 -26.94 -5.18
CA ASP A 881 -6.50 -28.04 -5.57
C ASP A 881 -5.02 -27.65 -5.38
N GLN A 882 -4.28 -28.44 -4.60
CA GLN A 882 -2.86 -28.20 -4.34
C GLN A 882 -1.97 -28.38 -5.59
N ARG A 883 -2.45 -29.12 -6.61
CA ARG A 883 -1.77 -29.29 -7.90
C ARG A 883 -1.80 -28.02 -8.75
N LYS A 884 -2.77 -27.13 -8.52
CA LYS A 884 -2.93 -25.84 -9.23
C LYS A 884 -2.39 -24.66 -8.43
N THR A 885 -1.20 -24.80 -7.84
CA THR A 885 -0.53 -23.76 -7.03
C THR A 885 0.81 -23.32 -7.61
N ASP A 886 1.34 -22.20 -7.14
CA ASP A 886 2.76 -21.88 -7.30
C ASP A 886 3.65 -22.60 -6.26
N ARG A 887 4.96 -22.44 -6.37
CA ARG A 887 5.97 -23.07 -5.48
C ARG A 887 5.85 -22.73 -3.99
N SER A 888 5.05 -21.73 -3.62
CA SER A 888 4.78 -21.34 -2.23
C SER A 888 3.45 -21.87 -1.69
N GLY A 889 2.64 -22.54 -2.53
CA GLY A 889 1.28 -22.97 -2.24
C GLY A 889 0.23 -21.88 -2.46
N ASN A 890 0.56 -20.79 -3.15
CA ASN A 890 -0.39 -19.72 -3.48
C ASN A 890 -1.18 -20.03 -4.76
N ILE A 891 -2.30 -19.33 -4.94
CA ILE A 891 -2.99 -19.25 -6.22
C ILE A 891 -2.07 -18.77 -7.35
N GLN A 892 -2.35 -19.16 -8.59
CA GLN A 892 -1.43 -18.94 -9.70
C GLN A 892 -1.33 -17.45 -10.10
N PRO A 893 -0.21 -17.04 -10.71
CA PRO A 893 -0.12 -15.75 -11.41
C PRO A 893 -1.09 -15.74 -12.60
N GLY A 894 -1.82 -14.65 -12.78
CA GLY A 894 -2.92 -14.54 -13.74
C GLY A 894 -4.28 -14.96 -13.18
N THR A 895 -4.39 -15.44 -11.94
CA THR A 895 -5.71 -15.74 -11.34
C THR A 895 -6.52 -14.45 -11.17
N VAL A 896 -7.63 -14.35 -11.91
CA VAL A 896 -8.63 -13.28 -11.84
C VAL A 896 -9.95 -13.80 -11.26
N VAL A 897 -10.60 -12.93 -10.47
CA VAL A 897 -11.94 -13.11 -9.91
C VAL A 897 -12.73 -11.84 -10.18
N ASP A 898 -13.78 -11.96 -10.98
CA ASP A 898 -14.75 -10.90 -11.28
C ASP A 898 -16.19 -11.32 -10.96
N THR A 899 -16.36 -12.37 -10.14
CA THR A 899 -17.65 -12.95 -9.72
C THR A 899 -17.72 -13.13 -8.20
N GLN A 900 -18.94 -13.23 -7.67
CA GLN A 900 -19.29 -13.62 -6.29
C GLN A 900 -18.82 -12.65 -5.20
N ILE A 901 -17.52 -12.49 -4.96
CA ILE A 901 -16.97 -11.59 -3.93
C ILE A 901 -16.75 -10.14 -4.41
N CYS A 902 -17.00 -9.89 -5.70
CA CYS A 902 -16.98 -8.57 -6.32
C CYS A 902 -18.28 -7.79 -6.06
N HIS A 903 -18.29 -6.51 -6.40
CA HIS A 903 -19.42 -5.61 -6.13
C HIS A 903 -20.68 -6.04 -6.94
N PRO A 904 -21.90 -5.95 -6.38
CA PRO A 904 -23.12 -6.40 -7.06
C PRO A 904 -23.25 -5.87 -8.49
N THR A 905 -23.18 -4.54 -8.63
CA THR A 905 -23.58 -3.78 -9.83
C THR A 905 -22.42 -3.16 -10.62
N GLU A 906 -21.31 -2.81 -9.96
CA GLU A 906 -20.24 -1.98 -10.53
C GLU A 906 -19.12 -2.83 -11.17
N PHE A 907 -18.29 -2.20 -12.01
CA PHE A 907 -17.24 -2.89 -12.75
C PHE A 907 -15.93 -3.01 -11.94
N ASP A 908 -15.83 -4.05 -11.10
CA ASP A 908 -14.62 -4.38 -10.33
C ASP A 908 -14.13 -5.83 -10.53
N PHE A 909 -12.83 -6.07 -10.29
CA PHE A 909 -12.23 -7.41 -10.28
C PHE A 909 -10.98 -7.50 -9.40
N TYR A 910 -10.73 -8.68 -8.82
CA TYR A 910 -9.47 -9.03 -8.17
C TYR A 910 -8.55 -9.75 -9.15
N LEU A 911 -7.28 -9.35 -9.23
CA LEU A 911 -6.27 -10.01 -10.05
C LEU A 911 -5.00 -10.30 -9.24
N ASN A 912 -4.62 -11.58 -9.15
CA ASN A 912 -3.31 -12.01 -8.69
C ASN A 912 -2.36 -12.20 -9.88
N SER A 913 -1.77 -11.11 -10.36
CA SER A 913 -0.84 -11.12 -11.50
C SER A 913 0.53 -11.76 -11.19
N HIS A 914 0.85 -12.06 -9.93
CA HIS A 914 2.22 -12.34 -9.47
C HIS A 914 2.36 -13.66 -8.69
N ALA A 915 3.57 -14.22 -8.69
CA ALA A 915 3.90 -15.42 -7.91
C ALA A 915 4.26 -15.06 -6.46
N GLY A 916 3.70 -15.83 -5.52
CA GLY A 916 4.06 -15.81 -4.11
C GLY A 916 5.50 -16.25 -3.92
N ILE A 917 6.31 -15.38 -3.32
CA ILE A 917 7.69 -15.71 -2.90
C ILE A 917 7.68 -16.19 -1.45
N GLN A 918 6.86 -15.58 -0.61
CA GLN A 918 6.74 -15.87 0.82
C GLN A 918 5.36 -15.45 1.32
N GLY A 919 4.81 -16.19 2.30
CA GLY A 919 3.53 -15.88 2.91
C GLY A 919 2.33 -16.21 2.02
N THR A 920 1.24 -15.44 2.18
CA THR A 920 0.04 -15.54 1.34
C THR A 920 -0.03 -14.33 0.41
N SER A 921 -0.20 -14.58 -0.89
CA SER A 921 -0.33 -13.56 -1.92
C SER A 921 -1.55 -12.67 -1.66
N ARG A 922 -1.43 -11.41 -2.07
CA ARG A 922 -2.50 -10.42 -2.02
C ARG A 922 -2.83 -10.07 -3.47
N PRO A 923 -3.96 -10.54 -4.03
CA PRO A 923 -4.41 -10.01 -5.32
C PRO A 923 -4.56 -8.49 -5.19
N ALA A 924 -4.46 -7.77 -6.30
CA ALA A 924 -4.86 -6.37 -6.34
C ALA A 924 -6.31 -6.28 -6.80
N HIS A 925 -7.08 -5.41 -6.15
CA HIS A 925 -8.45 -5.08 -6.53
C HIS A 925 -8.40 -3.91 -7.52
N TYR A 926 -9.08 -4.04 -8.65
CA TYR A 926 -9.24 -3.02 -9.66
C TYR A 926 -10.73 -2.65 -9.73
N HIS A 927 -11.04 -1.35 -9.66
CA HIS A 927 -12.41 -0.86 -9.72
C HIS A 927 -12.49 0.27 -10.75
N VAL A 928 -13.30 0.10 -11.79
CA VAL A 928 -13.49 1.08 -12.86
C VAL A 928 -14.53 2.10 -12.41
N LEU A 929 -14.10 3.34 -12.15
CA LEU A 929 -15.01 4.41 -11.71
C LEU A 929 -15.62 5.18 -12.89
N PHE A 930 -14.98 5.13 -14.06
CA PHE A 930 -15.43 5.82 -15.28
C PHE A 930 -14.87 5.10 -16.51
N ASP A 931 -15.68 4.92 -17.56
CA ASP A 931 -15.22 4.30 -18.80
C ASP A 931 -16.01 4.74 -20.05
N GLU A 932 -15.39 5.57 -20.87
CA GLU A 932 -15.90 5.95 -22.19
C GLU A 932 -15.39 5.05 -23.32
N ASN A 933 -14.33 4.27 -23.08
CA ASN A 933 -13.77 3.35 -24.07
C ASN A 933 -14.55 2.03 -24.18
N ARG A 934 -15.47 1.78 -23.23
CA ARG A 934 -16.38 0.63 -23.18
C ARG A 934 -15.61 -0.70 -23.21
N PHE A 935 -14.62 -0.81 -22.33
CA PHE A 935 -13.82 -2.01 -22.15
C PHE A 935 -14.70 -3.23 -21.83
N THR A 936 -14.50 -4.32 -22.55
CA THR A 936 -15.00 -5.62 -22.11
C THR A 936 -14.21 -6.09 -20.88
N PRO A 937 -14.78 -6.94 -20.01
CA PRO A 937 -14.07 -7.47 -18.85
C PRO A 937 -12.77 -8.18 -19.25
N ASP A 938 -12.80 -9.01 -20.29
CA ASP A 938 -11.62 -9.71 -20.79
C ASP A 938 -10.55 -8.74 -21.33
N ALA A 939 -10.93 -7.70 -22.08
CA ALA A 939 -9.97 -6.73 -22.61
C ALA A 939 -9.21 -6.00 -21.49
N LEU A 940 -9.93 -5.50 -20.47
CA LEU A 940 -9.31 -4.79 -19.36
C LEU A 940 -8.50 -5.73 -18.45
N GLN A 941 -9.04 -6.91 -18.12
CA GLN A 941 -8.35 -7.90 -17.29
C GLN A 941 -7.06 -8.41 -17.96
N MET A 942 -7.10 -8.71 -19.28
CA MET A 942 -5.92 -9.09 -20.06
C MET A 942 -4.92 -7.95 -20.17
N LEU A 943 -5.36 -6.71 -20.42
CA LEU A 943 -4.47 -5.55 -20.46
C LEU A 943 -3.75 -5.35 -19.12
N THR A 944 -4.50 -5.33 -18.02
CA THR A 944 -3.94 -5.17 -16.66
C THR A 944 -2.97 -6.30 -16.30
N ASN A 945 -3.30 -7.55 -16.64
CA ASN A 945 -2.41 -8.70 -16.43
C ASN A 945 -1.14 -8.60 -17.29
N ASN A 946 -1.27 -8.36 -18.60
CA ASN A 946 -0.15 -8.34 -19.52
C ASN A 946 0.84 -7.22 -19.21
N LEU A 947 0.34 -6.04 -18.84
CA LEU A 947 1.16 -4.94 -18.37
C LEU A 947 2.00 -5.33 -17.14
N CYS A 948 1.52 -6.20 -16.24
CA CYS A 948 2.32 -6.62 -15.07
C CYS A 948 3.64 -7.34 -15.44
N TYR A 949 3.81 -7.80 -16.69
CA TYR A 949 5.04 -8.41 -17.20
C TYR A 949 6.02 -7.40 -17.83
N THR A 950 5.65 -6.13 -18.04
CA THR A 950 6.53 -5.08 -18.61
C THR A 950 7.28 -4.26 -17.55
N TYR A 951 7.17 -4.61 -16.26
CA TYR A 951 7.87 -3.91 -15.18
C TYR A 951 9.39 -4.07 -15.29
N ALA A 952 10.07 -3.00 -15.69
CA ALA A 952 11.46 -3.03 -16.15
C ALA A 952 12.50 -3.59 -15.16
N ARG A 953 12.21 -3.57 -13.85
CA ARG A 953 13.22 -3.73 -12.79
C ARG A 953 13.53 -5.18 -12.41
N CYS A 954 12.83 -6.16 -12.98
CA CYS A 954 13.09 -7.61 -12.80
C CYS A 954 12.39 -8.46 -13.88
N THR A 955 12.81 -9.72 -14.07
CA THR A 955 12.16 -10.70 -14.95
C THR A 955 11.03 -11.46 -14.25
N ARG A 956 10.08 -10.71 -13.67
CA ARG A 956 8.94 -11.26 -12.92
C ARG A 956 7.70 -10.39 -13.14
N SER A 957 6.53 -11.02 -13.20
CA SER A 957 5.27 -10.29 -13.14
C SER A 957 5.08 -9.67 -11.75
N VAL A 958 4.70 -8.39 -11.70
CA VAL A 958 4.48 -7.63 -10.47
C VAL A 958 3.02 -7.65 -10.02
N SER A 959 2.79 -7.44 -8.72
CA SER A 959 1.49 -7.58 -8.06
C SER A 959 0.44 -6.50 -8.39
N ILE A 960 0.85 -5.43 -9.06
CA ILE A 960 0.01 -4.32 -9.51
C ILE A 960 0.52 -3.85 -10.87
N VAL A 961 -0.37 -3.28 -11.69
CA VAL A 961 -0.04 -2.73 -13.01
C VAL A 961 1.13 -1.74 -12.92
N PRO A 962 2.15 -1.77 -13.82
CA PRO A 962 3.37 -0.99 -13.64
C PRO A 962 3.21 0.53 -13.59
N PRO A 963 2.26 1.19 -14.29
CA PRO A 963 2.05 2.64 -14.13
C PRO A 963 1.83 3.02 -12.66
N ALA A 964 0.93 2.34 -11.96
CA ALA A 964 0.70 2.55 -10.53
C ALA A 964 1.96 2.24 -9.68
N TYR A 965 2.70 1.18 -10.02
CA TYR A 965 3.96 0.85 -9.35
C TYR A 965 5.01 1.96 -9.55
N TYR A 966 5.15 2.49 -10.76
CA TYR A 966 6.09 3.56 -11.10
C TYR A 966 5.71 4.89 -10.44
N ALA A 967 4.42 5.23 -10.34
CA ALA A 967 3.95 6.39 -9.57
C ALA A 967 4.36 6.28 -8.10
N HIS A 968 4.11 5.14 -7.44
CA HIS A 968 4.56 4.90 -6.06
C HIS A 968 6.10 4.95 -5.93
N LEU A 969 6.87 4.55 -6.95
CA LEU A 969 8.33 4.70 -6.92
C LEU A 969 8.77 6.16 -7.07
N ALA A 970 8.07 6.97 -7.86
CA ALA A 970 8.33 8.39 -8.03
C ALA A 970 7.94 9.19 -6.77
N ALA A 971 6.77 8.95 -6.17
CA ALA A 971 6.34 9.57 -4.91
C ALA A 971 7.32 9.24 -3.77
N PHE A 972 7.73 7.97 -3.65
CA PHE A 972 8.72 7.54 -2.67
C PHE A 972 10.12 8.11 -2.96
N ARG A 973 10.50 8.33 -4.23
CA ARG A 973 11.74 9.02 -4.59
C ARG A 973 11.70 10.49 -4.16
N ALA A 974 10.60 11.19 -4.43
CA ALA A 974 10.43 12.60 -4.07
C ALA A 974 10.43 12.85 -2.55
N ARG A 975 9.94 11.89 -1.75
CA ARG A 975 10.04 11.94 -0.28
C ARG A 975 11.49 12.09 0.19
N TYR A 976 12.45 11.43 -0.46
CA TYR A 976 13.87 11.58 -0.14
C TYR A 976 14.46 12.96 -0.42
N TYR A 977 13.88 13.75 -1.31
CA TYR A 977 14.38 15.10 -1.61
C TYR A 977 14.12 16.08 -0.46
N ILE A 978 13.12 15.80 0.40
CA ILE A 978 12.77 16.63 1.56
C ILE A 978 13.22 16.04 2.92
N GLU A 979 13.46 14.73 3.02
CA GLU A 979 13.86 14.08 4.30
C GLU A 979 15.13 14.70 4.92
N GLY A 980 16.06 15.21 4.10
CA GLY A 980 17.30 15.84 4.55
C GLY A 980 17.14 17.21 5.21
N GLU A 981 15.96 17.83 5.18
CA GLU A 981 15.72 19.19 5.71
C GLU A 981 14.82 19.21 6.97
N TYR A 982 14.30 18.05 7.37
CA TYR A 982 13.52 17.87 8.61
C TYR A 982 14.27 17.10 9.71
N SER A 983 15.51 16.65 9.44
CA SER A 983 16.30 15.86 10.39
C SER A 983 17.14 16.70 11.36
N ASP A 984 17.41 17.97 11.02
CA ASP A 984 18.05 18.95 11.89
C ASP A 984 17.01 19.94 12.43
N GLY A 985 17.24 20.47 13.63
CA GLY A 985 16.41 21.55 14.17
C GLY A 985 15.08 21.12 14.80
N GLY A 986 15.13 20.23 15.81
CA GLY A 986 14.05 20.08 16.80
C GLY A 986 13.90 21.30 17.74
N SER A 987 14.21 22.50 17.26
CA SER A 987 14.38 23.74 18.00
C SER A 987 13.38 24.77 17.50
N THR A 988 12.21 24.83 18.14
CA THR A 988 11.18 25.83 17.86
C THR A 988 11.56 27.18 18.44
N THR A 989 12.25 28.03 17.67
CA THR A 989 12.21 29.48 17.90
C THR A 989 10.91 30.03 17.33
N GLY A 990 10.05 30.57 18.20
CA GLY A 990 8.81 31.22 17.76
C GLY A 990 9.11 32.54 17.06
N SER A 991 8.50 32.77 15.90
CA SER A 991 8.53 34.06 15.21
C SER A 991 7.18 34.30 14.54
N THR A 992 6.25 34.87 15.31
CA THR A 992 4.89 35.21 14.87
C THR A 992 4.91 36.48 14.01
N ALA A 993 5.28 36.34 12.74
CA ALA A 993 5.00 37.33 11.71
C ALA A 993 3.64 37.01 11.07
N GLY A 994 2.63 37.85 11.33
CA GLY A 994 1.28 37.65 10.80
C GLY A 994 1.17 38.03 9.32
N VAL A 995 0.85 37.07 8.45
CA VAL A 995 0.45 37.31 7.06
C VAL A 995 -0.78 36.47 6.73
N SER A 996 -1.84 37.11 6.27
CA SER A 996 -3.07 36.45 5.80
C SER A 996 -2.84 35.79 4.43
N GLY A 997 -2.60 34.48 4.43
CA GLY A 997 -2.47 33.69 3.21
C GLY A 997 -2.54 32.19 3.47
N GLY A 998 -3.05 31.43 2.50
CA GLY A 998 -3.18 29.97 2.62
C GLY A 998 -1.85 29.28 2.91
N ALA A 999 -1.88 28.24 3.75
CA ALA A 999 -0.69 27.59 4.29
C ALA A 999 0.25 27.03 3.20
N ARG A 1000 1.30 27.80 2.87
CA ARG A 1000 2.33 27.43 1.90
C ARG A 1000 3.21 26.31 2.44
N PHE A 1001 2.82 25.07 2.15
CA PHE A 1001 3.73 23.92 2.24
C PHE A 1001 4.91 24.11 1.27
N ARG A 1002 6.11 23.67 1.67
CA ARG A 1002 7.33 23.86 0.88
C ARG A 1002 7.24 23.06 -0.43
N ALA A 1003 7.50 23.73 -1.56
CA ALA A 1003 7.54 23.08 -2.86
C ALA A 1003 8.68 22.04 -2.94
N LEU A 1004 8.50 21.00 -3.76
CA LEU A 1004 9.58 20.06 -4.07
C LEU A 1004 10.66 20.77 -4.91
N PRO A 1005 11.96 20.45 -4.71
CA PRO A 1005 13.00 20.88 -5.63
C PRO A 1005 12.76 20.27 -7.02
N GLU A 1006 12.90 21.08 -8.08
CA GLU A 1006 12.65 20.61 -9.44
C GLU A 1006 13.73 19.62 -9.92
N ILE A 1007 13.28 18.50 -10.48
CA ILE A 1007 14.10 17.49 -11.14
C ILE A 1007 14.60 18.05 -12.47
N LYS A 1008 15.89 17.89 -12.80
CA LYS A 1008 16.43 18.38 -14.08
C LYS A 1008 15.75 17.68 -15.26
N GLU A 1009 15.49 18.42 -16.34
CA GLU A 1009 14.70 17.92 -17.49
C GLU A 1009 15.28 16.64 -18.11
N ASN A 1010 16.61 16.56 -18.25
CA ASN A 1010 17.30 15.37 -18.76
C ASN A 1010 17.17 14.13 -17.83
N VAL A 1011 16.78 14.32 -16.57
CA VAL A 1011 16.45 13.26 -15.63
C VAL A 1011 14.95 12.92 -15.67
N LYS A 1012 14.06 13.89 -15.96
CA LYS A 1012 12.62 13.64 -16.18
C LYS A 1012 12.36 12.73 -17.40
N GLU A 1013 13.19 12.85 -18.44
CA GLU A 1013 13.09 12.06 -19.69
C GLU A 1013 13.37 10.55 -19.55
N VAL A 1014 13.89 10.11 -18.41
CA VAL A 1014 14.25 8.70 -18.17
C VAL A 1014 13.56 8.14 -16.93
N MET A 1015 13.58 6.81 -16.76
CA MET A 1015 12.94 6.14 -15.63
C MET A 1015 13.81 6.21 -14.35
N PHE A 1016 14.23 7.42 -13.96
CA PHE A 1016 15.19 7.71 -12.88
C PHE A 1016 14.80 7.09 -11.52
N TYR A 1017 13.50 6.94 -11.27
CA TYR A 1017 12.91 6.34 -10.07
C TYR A 1017 13.16 4.82 -9.94
N CYS A 1018 13.70 4.15 -10.96
CA CYS A 1018 14.05 2.73 -10.94
C CYS A 1018 15.29 2.35 -10.09
#